data_AF-A0A0Q5ZVC0-F1
#
_entry.id   AF-A0A0Q5ZVC0-F1
#
_cell.length_a   1.000
_cell.length_b   1.000
_cell.length_c   1.000
_cell.angle_alpha   90.00
_cell.angle_beta   90.00
_cell.angle_gamma   90.00
#
_symmetry.space_group_name_H-M   'P 1'
#
loop_
_entity.id
_entity.type
_entity.pdbx_description
1 polymer ?
#
loop_
_entity_poly.entity_id
_entity_poly.type
_entity_poly.pdbx_seq_one_letter_code
_entity_poly.pdbx_strand_id
1 'polypeptide(L)'
;MSFQLNILDEAYERFTDATRKIETIKKGIQENRNGEKSLTELQSDPHALARRVAAEHTSIPDALERINGVPNFQDIHILNKIFKIAESVGRITIKTRYGNTGYGTGFLIAPGILITNNHVFPDQDTAKNSTVQFFYEMDGDKTSKRTLSFNFEPEKFFITSSFKTTPENPLNGLDFTVLAVSERSDDGKNISEVPYTSLNENLGKIIDGESCVIIQHPKGDYKKIVMKDIRMLTLKDDFLIYESDTLPGSSGAVVIGLGTGEIVALHHSSIPRKNEQGQILRKDGGVYSSGDPDESIDWMGNEGVRISSIIKCIRKFKLPQSMEAFRNSVLRSSFTKQEKETESDLEEKKHPNPENIMKNSENTVINQSVNILQSPSSDSDTALQYFEIELVNIQTMQDDWVDNYQKLIPEIVSNEPVFPFSTSASQKSIYYVTVRSSENPWEISAKLEALPQIKNATPDLPMETDMQFPSSSNIHLTESDILETMKTSNVVEREDDFKTKWNASHYFDIKTDTKEERQRGWNRIAVGLTINNGTVDFLNDIETDTETILEKIIKSEKGNFEEVKKRLKNLKLIQLDTGYTDHSKVKGRFNYENDEDFIDGSDARDEMVKGLLKHPGHGTRTASIICGGKMNYKSDGNYGILTDKNKEQLIEVIPYRIAESVVLIGRGKNLVDAVNQAVNTGADILFMCMGSYPRLMISEAAKSAYENGIIWCCAAGNEVETIVAPALYPGTIAVAAINPNQKPWRGSSYGKAVDIAAPGEDVYVPSMDKEKNEIMAYGSGTSYATPHIAAAAALWKAKNFDEIYKKYQFPWQIVEAFRTCLKNSVFKPDSWDTDNYGAGILDISSLLKQKLPEAKDLQHAYTNFRQTEWDLGIREGVHFLWKTLIKKVTPGKQFESDMSEMMMTERGRIAVSAITGNTVSSVFESDSGNSAHDSEKILKMYFDSYKN
;
A
#
# COMPACT_ATOMS: atom_id res chain seq x y z
N MET A 1 4.36 -39.72 -38.90
CA MET A 1 3.47 -38.81 -39.66
C MET A 1 2.05 -38.77 -39.11
N SER A 2 1.29 -39.87 -38.98
CA SER A 2 -0.13 -39.79 -38.54
C SER A 2 -0.34 -39.21 -37.13
N PHE A 3 0.57 -39.49 -36.18
CA PHE A 3 0.49 -38.95 -34.82
C PHE A 3 0.77 -37.44 -34.77
N GLN A 4 1.77 -36.99 -35.53
CA GLN A 4 2.17 -35.59 -35.61
C GLN A 4 1.10 -34.75 -36.34
N LEU A 5 0.52 -35.29 -37.41
CA LEU A 5 -0.64 -34.68 -38.08
C LEU A 5 -1.84 -34.52 -37.14
N ASN A 6 -2.13 -35.51 -36.28
CA ASN A 6 -3.21 -35.39 -35.29
C ASN A 6 -2.95 -34.30 -34.24
N ILE A 7 -1.72 -34.13 -33.77
CA ILE A 7 -1.38 -33.03 -32.84
C ILE A 7 -1.60 -31.67 -33.52
N LEU A 8 -1.16 -31.54 -34.77
CA LEU A 8 -1.39 -30.34 -35.58
C LEU A 8 -2.88 -30.07 -35.81
N ASP A 9 -3.68 -31.12 -36.02
CA ASP A 9 -5.12 -31.03 -36.25
C ASP A 9 -5.86 -30.55 -34.99
N GLU A 10 -5.61 -31.16 -33.84
CA GLU A 10 -6.25 -30.77 -32.57
C GLU A 10 -5.75 -29.39 -32.08
N ALA A 11 -4.47 -29.06 -32.28
CA ALA A 11 -3.95 -27.71 -32.01
C ALA A 11 -4.62 -26.67 -32.92
N TYR A 12 -4.87 -27.01 -34.19
CA TYR A 12 -5.62 -26.17 -35.12
C TYR A 12 -7.09 -26.02 -34.71
N GLU A 13 -7.75 -27.07 -34.26
CA GLU A 13 -9.12 -26.99 -33.72
C GLU A 13 -9.18 -26.09 -32.49
N ARG A 14 -8.28 -26.28 -31.51
CA ARG A 14 -8.20 -25.42 -30.31
C ARG A 14 -7.90 -23.96 -30.66
N PHE A 15 -7.07 -23.72 -31.67
CA PHE A 15 -6.81 -22.39 -32.22
C PHE A 15 -8.06 -21.81 -32.89
N THR A 16 -8.78 -22.59 -33.67
CA THR A 16 -10.02 -22.19 -34.35
C THR A 16 -11.09 -21.80 -33.33
N ASP A 17 -11.29 -22.62 -32.29
CA ASP A 17 -12.17 -22.32 -31.16
C ASP A 17 -11.80 -21.04 -30.41
N ALA A 18 -10.50 -20.72 -30.38
CA ALA A 18 -9.99 -19.51 -29.75
C ALA A 18 -9.90 -18.32 -30.71
N THR A 19 -10.21 -18.46 -32.00
CA THR A 19 -9.86 -17.47 -33.04
C THR A 19 -10.43 -16.09 -32.73
N ARG A 20 -11.70 -16.00 -32.30
CA ARG A 20 -12.31 -14.71 -31.90
C ARG A 20 -11.56 -14.04 -30.74
N LYS A 21 -11.13 -14.84 -29.75
CA LYS A 21 -10.37 -14.33 -28.60
C LYS A 21 -8.96 -13.92 -29.01
N ILE A 22 -8.31 -14.73 -29.84
CA ILE A 22 -6.99 -14.44 -30.42
C ILE A 22 -7.04 -13.15 -31.25
N GLU A 23 -8.04 -12.96 -32.10
CA GLU A 23 -8.23 -11.72 -32.87
C GLU A 23 -8.44 -10.51 -31.96
N THR A 24 -9.22 -10.68 -30.89
CA THR A 24 -9.41 -9.63 -29.87
C THR A 24 -8.09 -9.27 -29.19
N ILE A 25 -7.27 -10.27 -28.85
CA ILE A 25 -5.97 -10.07 -28.22
C ILE A 25 -4.94 -9.53 -29.20
N LYS A 26 -4.90 -9.98 -30.46
CA LYS A 26 -4.03 -9.42 -31.51
C LYS A 26 -4.38 -7.97 -31.82
N LYS A 27 -5.68 -7.67 -31.91
CA LYS A 27 -6.16 -6.29 -32.05
C LYS A 27 -5.76 -5.47 -30.84
N GLY A 28 -5.99 -5.98 -29.63
CA GLY A 28 -5.58 -5.28 -28.42
C GLY A 28 -4.06 -5.16 -28.24
N ILE A 29 -3.25 -6.09 -28.78
CA ILE A 29 -1.78 -6.03 -28.85
C ILE A 29 -1.36 -4.92 -29.81
N GLN A 30 -2.06 -4.77 -30.93
CA GLN A 30 -1.84 -3.69 -31.88
C GLN A 30 -2.23 -2.35 -31.25
N GLU A 31 -3.39 -2.28 -30.61
CA GLU A 31 -3.84 -1.14 -29.80
C GLU A 31 -2.80 -0.83 -28.70
N ASN A 32 -2.27 -1.85 -28.02
CA ASN A 32 -1.21 -1.71 -27.02
C ASN A 32 0.11 -1.20 -27.57
N ARG A 33 0.55 -1.70 -28.73
CA ARG A 33 1.73 -1.16 -29.43
C ARG A 33 1.54 0.29 -29.87
N ASN A 34 0.29 0.67 -30.15
CA ASN A 34 -0.09 2.04 -30.50
C ASN A 34 -0.35 2.91 -29.25
N GLY A 35 -0.23 2.36 -28.04
CA GLY A 35 -0.55 3.07 -26.78
C GLY A 35 -2.05 3.25 -26.50
N GLU A 36 -2.93 2.63 -27.29
CA GLU A 36 -4.39 2.76 -27.21
C GLU A 36 -5.02 1.81 -26.16
N LYS A 37 -4.28 0.80 -25.68
CA LYS A 37 -4.76 -0.21 -24.75
C LYS A 37 -3.62 -0.83 -23.95
N SER A 38 -3.74 -1.03 -22.65
CA SER A 38 -2.72 -1.69 -21.82
C SER A 38 -2.78 -3.23 -21.91
N LEU A 39 -1.71 -3.93 -21.49
CA LEU A 39 -1.74 -5.40 -21.37
C LEU A 39 -2.73 -5.86 -20.27
N THR A 40 -3.07 -5.01 -19.30
CA THR A 40 -4.11 -5.33 -18.31
C THR A 40 -5.52 -5.29 -18.91
N GLU A 41 -5.80 -4.36 -19.82
CA GLU A 41 -7.09 -4.28 -20.52
C GLU A 41 -7.25 -5.37 -21.60
N LEU A 42 -6.13 -5.94 -22.04
CA LEU A 42 -6.07 -7.15 -22.85
C LEU A 42 -6.41 -8.42 -22.05
N GLN A 43 -6.17 -8.41 -20.74
CA GLN A 43 -6.39 -9.56 -19.87
C GLN A 43 -7.88 -9.82 -19.66
N SER A 44 -8.31 -11.00 -20.08
CA SER A 44 -9.70 -11.45 -20.00
C SER A 44 -10.10 -12.05 -18.65
N ASP A 45 -9.14 -12.51 -17.84
CA ASP A 45 -9.36 -13.03 -16.47
C ASP A 45 -8.81 -12.07 -15.39
N PRO A 46 -9.68 -11.36 -14.64
CA PRO A 46 -9.26 -10.45 -13.56
C PRO A 46 -8.43 -11.14 -12.46
N HIS A 47 -8.68 -12.43 -12.23
CA HIS A 47 -7.92 -13.19 -11.24
C HIS A 47 -6.52 -13.57 -11.74
N ALA A 48 -6.32 -13.69 -13.07
CA ALA A 48 -4.98 -13.94 -13.63
C ALA A 48 -4.05 -12.76 -13.38
N LEU A 49 -4.59 -11.54 -13.42
CA LEU A 49 -3.85 -10.31 -13.12
C LEU A 49 -3.45 -10.23 -11.64
N ALA A 50 -4.40 -10.46 -10.72
CA ALA A 50 -4.11 -10.47 -9.28
C ALA A 50 -3.05 -11.51 -8.90
N ARG A 51 -3.08 -12.69 -9.54
CA ARG A 51 -2.08 -13.73 -9.32
C ARG A 51 -0.72 -13.40 -9.96
N ARG A 52 -0.73 -12.70 -11.10
CA ARG A 52 0.48 -12.23 -11.81
C ARG A 52 1.27 -11.22 -11.00
N VAL A 53 0.53 -10.33 -10.35
CA VAL A 53 1.05 -9.38 -9.38
C VAL A 53 1.68 -10.10 -8.19
N ALA A 54 0.98 -11.08 -7.61
CA ALA A 54 1.50 -11.84 -6.48
C ALA A 54 2.79 -12.63 -6.82
N ALA A 55 2.95 -13.07 -8.08
CA ALA A 55 4.10 -13.84 -8.53
C ALA A 55 5.39 -13.00 -8.70
N GLU A 56 5.27 -11.70 -8.99
CA GLU A 56 6.44 -10.81 -9.09
C GLU A 56 7.07 -10.45 -7.74
N HIS A 57 6.41 -10.76 -6.62
CA HIS A 57 6.82 -10.34 -5.27
C HIS A 57 7.02 -8.82 -5.17
N THR A 58 6.28 -8.08 -5.98
CA THR A 58 6.28 -6.62 -6.03
C THR A 58 4.91 -6.10 -5.65
N SER A 59 4.82 -4.81 -5.32
CA SER A 59 3.54 -4.21 -5.00
C SER A 59 2.59 -4.33 -6.21
N ILE A 60 1.28 -4.32 -5.92
CA ILE A 60 0.28 -4.43 -6.98
C ILE A 60 0.43 -3.31 -8.02
N PRO A 61 0.80 -2.08 -7.64
CA PRO A 61 1.05 -1.04 -8.64
C PRO A 61 2.32 -1.21 -9.44
N ASP A 62 3.46 -1.62 -8.86
CA ASP A 62 4.69 -1.81 -9.64
C ASP A 62 4.55 -2.94 -10.68
N ALA A 63 3.76 -3.96 -10.33
CA ALA A 63 3.41 -5.04 -11.24
C ALA A 63 2.43 -4.56 -12.33
N LEU A 64 1.45 -3.72 -11.96
CA LEU A 64 0.51 -3.15 -12.93
C LEU A 64 1.14 -2.08 -13.82
N GLU A 65 2.12 -1.30 -13.36
CA GLU A 65 2.87 -0.30 -14.13
C GLU A 65 3.74 -0.96 -15.21
N ARG A 66 4.45 -2.05 -14.87
CA ARG A 66 5.19 -2.89 -15.83
C ARG A 66 4.30 -3.54 -16.88
N ILE A 67 3.05 -3.84 -16.52
CA ILE A 67 2.06 -4.40 -17.43
C ILE A 67 1.37 -3.29 -18.27
N ASN A 68 1.21 -2.09 -17.72
CA ASN A 68 0.46 -1.01 -18.36
C ASN A 68 1.26 -0.19 -19.37
N GLY A 69 2.58 -0.03 -19.21
CA GLY A 69 3.39 0.71 -20.18
C GLY A 69 3.73 -0.07 -21.47
N VAL A 70 4.34 0.63 -22.43
CA VAL A 70 5.28 0.02 -23.41
C VAL A 70 6.73 0.38 -23.03
N PRO A 71 7.30 -0.10 -21.91
CA PRO A 71 8.72 0.04 -21.66
C PRO A 71 9.48 -1.13 -22.30
N ASN A 72 10.40 -0.84 -23.20
CA ASN A 72 11.30 -1.83 -23.83
C ASN A 72 12.49 -2.22 -22.92
N PHE A 73 12.33 -2.17 -21.60
CA PHE A 73 13.36 -2.55 -20.64
C PHE A 73 12.91 -3.77 -19.83
N GLN A 74 13.85 -4.69 -19.62
CA GLN A 74 13.65 -5.89 -18.80
C GLN A 74 14.65 -5.84 -17.64
N ASP A 75 14.16 -6.04 -16.42
CA ASP A 75 15.02 -6.11 -15.24
C ASP A 75 16.12 -7.16 -15.41
N ILE A 76 17.35 -6.77 -15.08
CA ILE A 76 18.52 -7.65 -15.19
C ILE A 76 18.38 -8.93 -14.36
N HIS A 77 17.68 -8.85 -13.22
CA HIS A 77 17.35 -10.01 -12.39
C HIS A 77 16.51 -11.05 -13.15
N ILE A 78 15.60 -10.61 -14.01
CA ILE A 78 14.77 -11.50 -14.82
C ILE A 78 15.62 -12.16 -15.91
N LEU A 79 16.54 -11.43 -16.53
CA LEU A 79 17.53 -12.03 -17.44
C LEU A 79 18.40 -13.05 -16.69
N ASN A 80 18.83 -12.77 -15.46
CA ASN A 80 19.58 -13.72 -14.63
C ASN A 80 18.77 -15.00 -14.33
N LYS A 81 17.46 -14.89 -14.06
CA LYS A 81 16.58 -16.06 -13.93
C LYS A 81 16.50 -16.84 -15.24
N ILE A 82 16.33 -16.16 -16.38
CA ILE A 82 16.28 -16.78 -17.70
C ILE A 82 17.59 -17.50 -18.02
N PHE A 83 18.75 -16.91 -17.72
CA PHE A 83 20.06 -17.53 -17.90
C PHE A 83 20.22 -18.78 -17.03
N LYS A 84 19.82 -18.73 -15.75
CA LYS A 84 19.82 -19.91 -14.87
C LYS A 84 18.93 -21.03 -15.42
N ILE A 85 17.76 -20.69 -15.95
CA ILE A 85 16.89 -21.66 -16.63
C ILE A 85 17.58 -22.20 -17.88
N ALA A 86 18.24 -21.35 -18.68
CA ALA A 86 18.95 -21.74 -19.89
C ALA A 86 20.03 -22.80 -19.64
N GLU A 87 20.73 -22.74 -18.51
CA GLU A 87 21.74 -23.73 -18.11
C GLU A 87 21.14 -25.12 -17.89
N SER A 88 19.89 -25.19 -17.42
CA SER A 88 19.16 -26.43 -17.23
C SER A 88 18.62 -27.05 -18.53
N VAL A 89 18.65 -26.30 -19.65
CA VAL A 89 18.12 -26.74 -20.95
C VAL A 89 19.19 -27.55 -21.69
N GLY A 90 18.80 -28.76 -22.10
CA GLY A 90 19.64 -29.68 -22.85
C GLY A 90 19.04 -30.07 -24.20
N ARG A 91 19.94 -30.39 -25.13
CA ARG A 91 19.59 -30.97 -26.43
C ARG A 91 19.38 -32.47 -26.26
N ILE A 92 18.22 -32.95 -26.67
CA ILE A 92 17.91 -34.38 -26.72
C ILE A 92 18.26 -34.91 -28.11
N THR A 93 19.03 -35.99 -28.15
CA THR A 93 19.26 -36.77 -29.37
C THR A 93 18.52 -38.08 -29.25
N ILE A 94 17.47 -38.27 -30.07
CA ILE A 94 16.62 -39.44 -30.06
C ILE A 94 17.29 -40.52 -30.90
N LYS A 95 17.72 -41.61 -30.27
CA LYS A 95 18.37 -42.71 -31.01
C LYS A 95 17.48 -43.95 -30.99
N THR A 96 17.43 -44.61 -32.13
CA THR A 96 16.92 -45.99 -32.23
C THR A 96 18.10 -46.93 -32.47
N ARG A 97 17.83 -48.24 -32.45
CA ARG A 97 18.80 -49.28 -32.83
C ARG A 97 19.41 -49.13 -34.24
N TYR A 98 18.88 -48.23 -35.08
CA TYR A 98 19.34 -47.97 -36.45
C TYR A 98 20.09 -46.63 -36.62
N GLY A 99 20.29 -45.87 -35.53
CA GLY A 99 20.98 -44.57 -35.54
C GLY A 99 20.14 -43.43 -34.98
N ASN A 100 20.62 -42.20 -35.17
CA ASN A 100 19.89 -41.00 -34.75
C ASN A 100 18.64 -40.80 -35.61
N THR A 101 17.48 -40.71 -34.96
CA THR A 101 16.17 -40.60 -35.63
C THR A 101 15.51 -39.24 -35.44
N GLY A 102 16.04 -38.38 -34.58
CA GLY A 102 15.47 -37.07 -34.36
C GLY A 102 16.13 -36.30 -33.21
N TYR A 103 15.69 -35.06 -33.05
CA TYR A 103 16.13 -34.19 -31.97
C TYR A 103 14.92 -33.69 -31.19
N GLY A 104 15.16 -33.36 -29.93
CA GLY A 104 14.21 -32.67 -29.07
C GLY A 104 14.93 -31.72 -28.12
N THR A 105 14.15 -31.03 -27.32
CA THR A 105 14.62 -30.19 -26.22
C THR A 105 14.04 -30.72 -24.92
N GLY A 106 14.76 -30.55 -23.82
CA GLY A 106 14.22 -30.77 -22.49
C GLY A 106 15.02 -30.01 -21.44
N PHE A 107 14.54 -29.97 -20.21
CA PHE A 107 15.21 -29.24 -19.14
C PHE A 107 15.06 -29.91 -17.77
N LEU A 108 16.04 -29.71 -16.89
CA LEU A 108 16.06 -30.29 -15.55
C LEU A 108 15.10 -29.55 -14.61
N ILE A 109 14.18 -30.28 -13.99
CA ILE A 109 13.14 -29.73 -13.08
C ILE A 109 13.37 -30.09 -11.60
N ALA A 110 14.37 -30.92 -11.35
CA ALA A 110 14.85 -31.37 -10.05
C ALA A 110 16.23 -32.03 -10.24
N PRO A 111 17.00 -32.29 -9.16
CA PRO A 111 18.28 -32.98 -9.26
C PRO A 111 18.17 -34.29 -10.05
N GLY A 112 18.77 -34.35 -11.24
CA GLY A 112 18.77 -35.52 -12.12
C GLY A 112 17.43 -35.88 -12.76
N ILE A 113 16.42 -35.00 -12.73
CA ILE A 113 15.10 -35.25 -13.33
C ILE A 113 14.82 -34.23 -14.43
N LEU A 114 14.50 -34.71 -15.63
CA LEU A 114 14.26 -33.91 -16.83
C LEU A 114 12.80 -34.01 -17.28
N ILE A 115 12.27 -32.94 -17.90
CA ILE A 115 10.99 -32.94 -18.61
C ILE A 115 11.16 -32.67 -20.12
N THR A 116 10.36 -33.33 -20.94
CA THR A 116 10.20 -33.11 -22.39
C THR A 116 8.78 -33.54 -22.83
N ASN A 117 8.47 -33.61 -24.12
CA ASN A 117 7.15 -34.07 -24.60
C ASN A 117 7.00 -35.59 -24.62
N ASN A 118 5.76 -36.08 -24.56
CA ASN A 118 5.46 -37.49 -24.78
C ASN A 118 5.79 -37.92 -26.21
N HIS A 119 5.54 -37.10 -27.21
CA HIS A 119 5.91 -37.48 -28.58
C HIS A 119 7.43 -37.52 -28.83
N VAL A 120 8.24 -36.90 -27.96
CA VAL A 120 9.71 -37.06 -27.94
C VAL A 120 10.08 -38.40 -27.32
N PHE A 121 9.49 -38.71 -26.16
CA PHE A 121 9.66 -39.99 -25.47
C PHE A 121 8.32 -40.64 -25.12
N PRO A 122 7.74 -41.41 -26.05
CA PRO A 122 6.43 -42.02 -25.84
C PRO A 122 6.49 -43.23 -24.90
N ASP A 123 7.66 -43.84 -24.81
CA ASP A 123 7.94 -45.02 -24.01
C ASP A 123 9.38 -45.01 -23.45
N GLN A 124 9.62 -45.89 -22.48
CA GLN A 124 10.92 -46.02 -21.82
C GLN A 124 12.02 -46.51 -22.77
N ASP A 125 11.68 -47.34 -23.76
CA ASP A 125 12.67 -47.92 -24.68
C ASP A 125 13.28 -46.85 -25.58
N THR A 126 12.47 -45.89 -26.04
CA THR A 126 12.93 -44.74 -26.82
C THR A 126 13.82 -43.84 -25.97
N ALA A 127 13.45 -43.58 -24.72
CA ALA A 127 14.24 -42.79 -23.79
C ALA A 127 15.60 -43.42 -23.47
N LYS A 128 15.62 -44.73 -23.18
CA LYS A 128 16.82 -45.48 -22.76
C LYS A 128 17.96 -45.44 -23.77
N ASN A 129 17.64 -45.39 -25.05
CA ASN A 129 18.65 -45.34 -26.12
C ASN A 129 19.12 -43.93 -26.45
N SER A 130 18.45 -42.92 -25.91
CA SER A 130 18.64 -41.51 -26.23
C SER A 130 19.57 -40.84 -25.22
N THR A 131 20.10 -39.67 -25.59
CA THR A 131 21.05 -38.91 -24.76
C THR A 131 20.63 -37.44 -24.67
N VAL A 132 20.97 -36.79 -23.56
CA VAL A 132 20.83 -35.34 -23.38
C VAL A 132 22.20 -34.68 -23.30
N GLN A 133 22.35 -33.56 -23.98
CA GLN A 133 23.58 -32.77 -24.04
C GLN A 133 23.33 -31.39 -23.43
N PHE A 134 23.92 -31.12 -22.26
CA PHE A 134 23.92 -29.81 -21.61
C PHE A 134 25.10 -28.97 -22.07
N PHE A 135 24.94 -27.65 -22.00
CA PHE A 135 25.93 -26.66 -22.47
C PHE A 135 26.33 -26.85 -23.94
N TYR A 136 25.45 -27.44 -24.76
CA TYR A 136 25.60 -27.51 -26.21
C TYR A 136 25.25 -26.16 -26.85
N GLU A 137 26.13 -25.19 -26.66
CA GLU A 137 25.95 -23.79 -27.07
C GLU A 137 27.29 -23.16 -27.47
N MET A 138 27.20 -22.05 -28.21
CA MET A 138 28.38 -21.26 -28.59
C MET A 138 28.68 -20.23 -27.50
N ASP A 139 29.96 -20.00 -27.23
CA ASP A 139 30.43 -18.92 -26.34
C ASP A 139 30.58 -17.57 -27.06
N GLY A 140 31.04 -16.55 -26.33
CA GLY A 140 31.21 -15.19 -26.86
C GLY A 140 32.19 -15.07 -28.03
N ASP A 141 33.12 -16.02 -28.15
CA ASP A 141 34.12 -16.08 -29.24
C ASP A 141 33.65 -17.01 -30.38
N LYS A 142 32.38 -17.44 -30.35
CA LYS A 142 31.77 -18.43 -31.26
C LYS A 142 32.48 -19.79 -31.24
N THR A 143 33.13 -20.14 -30.14
CA THR A 143 33.65 -21.49 -29.89
C THR A 143 32.63 -22.31 -29.11
N SER A 144 32.62 -23.64 -29.27
CA SER A 144 31.68 -24.49 -28.56
C SER A 144 32.08 -24.57 -27.09
N LYS A 145 31.16 -24.29 -26.17
CA LYS A 145 31.36 -24.65 -24.77
C LYS A 145 31.55 -26.16 -24.62
N ARG A 146 32.22 -26.57 -23.53
CA ARG A 146 32.36 -27.98 -23.18
C ARG A 146 30.97 -28.58 -22.94
N THR A 147 30.55 -29.47 -23.84
CA THR A 147 29.27 -30.17 -23.76
C THR A 147 29.36 -31.33 -22.77
N LEU A 148 28.35 -31.48 -21.91
CA LEU A 148 28.20 -32.63 -21.03
C LEU A 148 27.08 -33.53 -21.57
N SER A 149 27.40 -34.79 -21.86
CA SER A 149 26.48 -35.77 -22.43
C SER A 149 26.08 -36.80 -21.37
N PHE A 150 24.78 -36.97 -21.15
CA PHE A 150 24.22 -37.91 -20.18
C PHE A 150 23.22 -38.86 -20.87
N ASN A 151 23.10 -40.07 -20.33
CA ASN A 151 22.09 -41.03 -20.76
C ASN A 151 20.80 -40.86 -19.91
N PHE A 152 19.68 -41.37 -20.39
CA PHE A 152 18.46 -41.45 -19.59
C PHE A 152 18.35 -42.79 -18.87
N GLU A 153 17.76 -42.77 -17.67
CA GLU A 153 17.51 -43.95 -16.83
C GLU A 153 16.00 -44.08 -16.55
N PRO A 154 15.16 -44.33 -17.59
CA PRO A 154 13.71 -44.36 -17.45
C PRO A 154 13.21 -45.45 -16.50
N GLU A 155 14.01 -46.49 -16.24
CA GLU A 155 13.72 -47.50 -15.22
C GLU A 155 13.74 -46.95 -13.79
N LYS A 156 14.48 -45.86 -13.52
CA LYS A 156 14.51 -45.22 -12.19
C LYS A 156 13.32 -44.31 -11.98
N PHE A 157 12.94 -43.54 -12.99
CA PHE A 157 11.77 -42.66 -12.96
C PHE A 157 11.30 -42.39 -14.39
N PHE A 158 10.03 -42.66 -14.65
CA PHE A 158 9.39 -42.34 -15.92
C PHE A 158 7.88 -42.14 -15.71
N ILE A 159 7.40 -40.95 -16.08
CA ILE A 159 5.98 -40.59 -16.10
C ILE A 159 5.71 -39.99 -17.46
N THR A 160 4.63 -40.41 -18.11
CA THR A 160 4.26 -39.85 -19.40
C THR A 160 2.74 -39.68 -19.52
N SER A 161 2.34 -38.59 -20.15
CA SER A 161 0.96 -38.25 -20.49
C SER A 161 0.89 -38.13 -22.00
N SER A 162 0.18 -39.05 -22.67
CA SER A 162 0.00 -38.96 -24.12
C SER A 162 -0.90 -37.81 -24.51
N PHE A 163 -0.90 -37.41 -25.78
CA PHE A 163 -1.76 -36.34 -26.26
C PHE A 163 -3.25 -36.68 -26.25
N LYS A 164 -3.63 -37.93 -26.54
CA LYS A 164 -5.04 -38.35 -26.54
C LYS A 164 -5.52 -38.78 -25.16
N THR A 165 -6.61 -38.18 -24.69
CA THR A 165 -7.39 -38.69 -23.57
C THR A 165 -8.04 -40.00 -23.97
N THR A 166 -7.93 -41.03 -23.10
CA THR A 166 -8.77 -42.22 -23.23
C THR A 166 -9.55 -42.39 -21.92
N PRO A 167 -10.78 -42.95 -21.97
CA PRO A 167 -11.57 -43.21 -20.76
C PRO A 167 -10.82 -44.05 -19.72
N GLU A 168 -9.87 -44.88 -20.13
CA GLU A 168 -9.07 -45.73 -19.24
C GLU A 168 -7.91 -44.98 -18.57
N ASN A 169 -7.41 -43.89 -19.15
CA ASN A 169 -6.32 -43.10 -18.58
C ASN A 169 -6.61 -41.59 -18.64
N PRO A 170 -7.32 -41.04 -17.64
CA PRO A 170 -7.72 -39.63 -17.59
C PRO A 170 -6.55 -38.67 -17.32
N LEU A 171 -5.33 -39.19 -17.12
CA LEU A 171 -4.11 -38.41 -16.95
C LEU A 171 -3.40 -38.15 -18.29
N ASN A 172 -3.86 -38.76 -19.37
CA ASN A 172 -3.49 -38.39 -20.72
C ASN A 172 -4.22 -37.09 -21.13
N GLY A 173 -3.74 -36.43 -22.18
CA GLY A 173 -4.27 -35.17 -22.69
C GLY A 173 -3.25 -34.04 -22.74
N LEU A 174 -2.02 -34.23 -22.23
CA LEU A 174 -1.08 -33.12 -21.98
C LEU A 174 0.28 -33.26 -22.68
N ASP A 175 0.58 -34.34 -23.39
CA ASP A 175 1.81 -34.50 -24.19
C ASP A 175 3.14 -34.13 -23.47
N PHE A 176 3.39 -34.74 -22.32
CA PHE A 176 4.64 -34.58 -21.58
C PHE A 176 5.22 -35.90 -21.07
N THR A 177 6.54 -35.94 -20.89
CA THR A 177 7.29 -37.02 -20.25
C THR A 177 8.27 -36.43 -19.24
N VAL A 178 8.28 -36.97 -18.02
CA VAL A 178 9.26 -36.69 -16.97
C VAL A 178 10.06 -37.95 -16.69
N LEU A 179 11.39 -37.86 -16.72
CA LEU A 179 12.27 -39.02 -16.60
C LEU A 179 13.60 -38.70 -15.91
N ALA A 180 14.25 -39.74 -15.37
CA ALA A 180 15.56 -39.62 -14.73
C ALA A 180 16.71 -39.58 -15.76
N VAL A 181 17.77 -38.85 -15.40
CA VAL A 181 19.04 -38.72 -16.13
C VAL A 181 20.15 -39.41 -15.33
N SER A 182 21.12 -40.02 -16.03
CA SER A 182 22.24 -40.71 -15.40
C SER A 182 23.03 -39.80 -14.47
N GLU A 183 23.50 -40.35 -13.34
CA GLU A 183 24.24 -39.57 -12.33
C GLU A 183 25.55 -39.02 -12.89
N ARG A 184 26.17 -39.73 -13.83
CA ARG A 184 27.41 -39.33 -14.49
C ARG A 184 27.23 -39.16 -15.98
N SER A 185 27.94 -38.19 -16.53
CA SER A 185 28.09 -37.98 -17.96
C SER A 185 29.08 -38.98 -18.56
N ASP A 186 29.11 -39.04 -19.89
CA ASP A 186 30.08 -39.84 -20.65
C ASP A 186 31.55 -39.44 -20.36
N ASP A 187 31.79 -38.20 -19.90
CA ASP A 187 33.10 -37.67 -19.50
C ASP A 187 33.34 -37.66 -17.97
N GLY A 188 32.46 -38.32 -17.20
CA GLY A 188 32.64 -38.60 -15.76
C GLY A 188 32.23 -37.48 -14.80
N LYS A 189 31.58 -36.42 -15.28
CA LYS A 189 31.03 -35.32 -14.46
C LYS A 189 29.69 -35.69 -13.84
N ASN A 190 29.39 -35.16 -12.65
CA ASN A 190 28.14 -35.46 -11.97
C ASN A 190 26.99 -34.60 -12.52
N ILE A 191 25.78 -35.16 -12.64
CA ILE A 191 24.57 -34.42 -13.03
C ILE A 191 24.24 -33.29 -12.06
N SER A 192 24.70 -33.37 -10.81
CA SER A 192 24.61 -32.28 -9.82
C SER A 192 25.42 -31.04 -10.21
N GLU A 193 26.34 -31.13 -11.17
CA GLU A 193 27.07 -29.99 -11.74
C GLU A 193 26.21 -29.22 -12.75
N VAL A 194 25.10 -29.78 -13.22
CA VAL A 194 24.15 -29.09 -14.10
C VAL A 194 23.05 -28.45 -13.24
N PRO A 195 22.84 -27.12 -13.33
CA PRO A 195 21.74 -26.47 -12.65
C PRO A 195 20.39 -27.03 -13.07
N TYR A 196 19.45 -27.08 -12.13
CA TYR A 196 18.05 -27.41 -12.39
C TYR A 196 17.17 -26.21 -12.02
N THR A 197 15.99 -26.17 -12.63
CA THR A 197 14.96 -25.17 -12.33
C THR A 197 13.78 -25.83 -11.61
N SER A 198 12.92 -25.05 -10.96
CA SER A 198 11.73 -25.57 -10.28
C SER A 198 10.45 -25.22 -11.01
N LEU A 199 9.45 -26.09 -10.87
CA LEU A 199 8.14 -25.85 -11.46
C LEU A 199 7.21 -25.24 -10.42
N ASN A 200 6.59 -24.11 -10.78
CA ASN A 200 5.61 -23.43 -9.95
C ASN A 200 4.18 -23.76 -10.42
N GLU A 201 3.35 -24.29 -9.51
CA GLU A 201 1.93 -24.66 -9.76
C GLU A 201 1.00 -23.45 -9.79
N ASN A 202 1.42 -22.35 -9.13
CA ASN A 202 0.61 -21.16 -9.03
C ASN A 202 0.32 -20.58 -10.42
N LEU A 203 -0.91 -20.09 -10.57
CA LEU A 203 -1.31 -19.36 -11.77
C LEU A 203 -0.80 -17.92 -11.68
N GLY A 204 -0.91 -17.17 -12.77
CA GLY A 204 -0.45 -15.78 -12.82
C GLY A 204 0.97 -15.60 -13.36
N LYS A 205 1.70 -16.63 -13.74
CA LYS A 205 3.10 -16.47 -14.21
C LYS A 205 3.26 -15.68 -15.53
N ILE A 206 2.17 -15.51 -16.27
CA ILE A 206 2.05 -14.74 -17.52
C ILE A 206 0.59 -14.34 -17.74
N ILE A 207 0.35 -13.24 -18.46
CA ILE A 207 -0.98 -12.75 -18.85
C ILE A 207 -1.18 -12.66 -20.38
N ASP A 208 -2.43 -12.44 -20.82
CA ASP A 208 -2.77 -12.26 -22.24
C ASP A 208 -1.99 -11.05 -22.82
N GLY A 209 -1.32 -11.25 -23.96
CA GLY A 209 -0.54 -10.23 -24.66
C GLY A 209 0.91 -10.05 -24.22
N GLU A 210 1.32 -10.62 -23.08
CA GLU A 210 2.67 -10.51 -22.54
C GLU A 210 3.70 -11.28 -23.37
N SER A 211 4.93 -10.76 -23.44
CA SER A 211 6.03 -11.42 -24.16
C SER A 211 6.47 -12.72 -23.45
N CYS A 212 6.83 -13.73 -24.22
CA CYS A 212 7.48 -14.95 -23.69
C CYS A 212 8.94 -15.03 -24.14
N VAL A 213 9.69 -15.94 -23.55
CA VAL A 213 11.02 -16.36 -24.02
C VAL A 213 11.01 -17.86 -24.20
N ILE A 214 11.59 -18.34 -25.30
CA ILE A 214 11.75 -19.78 -25.55
C ILE A 214 13.21 -20.11 -25.71
N ILE A 215 13.65 -21.13 -24.97
CA ILE A 215 15.01 -21.66 -25.02
C ILE A 215 14.94 -23.07 -25.60
N GLN A 216 15.59 -23.27 -26.74
CA GLN A 216 15.39 -24.44 -27.57
C GLN A 216 16.64 -24.87 -28.34
N HIS A 217 16.62 -26.11 -28.84
CA HIS A 217 17.59 -26.65 -29.78
C HIS A 217 16.92 -26.91 -31.15
N PRO A 218 16.67 -25.85 -31.93
CA PRO A 218 15.96 -25.98 -33.20
C PRO A 218 16.81 -26.78 -34.19
N LYS A 219 16.23 -27.79 -34.81
CA LYS A 219 16.86 -28.81 -35.66
C LYS A 219 17.98 -29.60 -34.96
N GLY A 220 18.01 -29.57 -33.64
CA GLY A 220 19.13 -30.08 -32.85
C GLY A 220 20.40 -29.21 -32.98
N ASP A 221 20.29 -27.97 -33.43
CA ASP A 221 21.43 -27.06 -33.49
C ASP A 221 21.85 -26.61 -32.08
N TYR A 222 22.92 -25.80 -31.99
CA TYR A 222 23.30 -25.11 -30.77
C TYR A 222 22.10 -24.39 -30.14
N LYS A 223 22.12 -24.27 -28.81
CA LYS A 223 21.05 -23.63 -28.04
C LYS A 223 20.76 -22.23 -28.58
N LYS A 224 19.48 -21.94 -28.82
CA LYS A 224 19.00 -20.63 -29.26
C LYS A 224 17.89 -20.15 -28.34
N ILE A 225 17.81 -18.84 -28.20
CA ILE A 225 16.80 -18.15 -27.41
C ILE A 225 15.99 -17.27 -28.36
N VAL A 226 14.67 -17.43 -28.36
CA VAL A 226 13.75 -16.53 -29.05
C VAL A 226 13.32 -15.44 -28.06
N MET A 227 13.70 -14.20 -28.34
CA MET A 227 13.42 -13.05 -27.46
C MET A 227 12.56 -11.97 -28.12
N LYS A 228 12.39 -12.01 -29.45
CA LYS A 228 11.71 -10.98 -30.21
C LYS A 228 10.43 -11.54 -30.83
N ASP A 229 9.38 -10.72 -30.82
CA ASP A 229 8.09 -10.98 -31.48
C ASP A 229 7.38 -12.28 -31.02
N ILE A 230 7.63 -12.68 -29.78
CA ILE A 230 6.96 -13.80 -29.12
C ILE A 230 6.02 -13.30 -28.03
N ARG A 231 4.72 -13.36 -28.29
CA ARG A 231 3.67 -12.92 -27.37
C ARG A 231 2.67 -14.01 -27.10
N MET A 232 2.17 -14.01 -25.87
CA MET A 232 1.08 -14.86 -25.43
C MET A 232 -0.22 -14.36 -26.06
N LEU A 233 -0.90 -15.22 -26.81
CA LEU A 233 -2.14 -14.87 -27.53
C LEU A 233 -3.39 -15.27 -26.78
N THR A 234 -3.40 -16.37 -26.04
CA THR A 234 -4.49 -16.71 -25.10
C THR A 234 -4.08 -17.86 -24.18
N LEU A 235 -4.62 -17.83 -22.96
CA LEU A 235 -4.66 -18.97 -22.05
C LEU A 235 -5.96 -19.78 -22.25
N LYS A 236 -5.85 -21.10 -22.43
CA LYS A 236 -6.93 -22.07 -22.19
C LYS A 236 -6.62 -22.85 -20.91
N ASP A 237 -7.56 -23.68 -20.46
CA ASP A 237 -7.45 -24.39 -19.17
C ASP A 237 -6.11 -25.13 -19.02
N ASP A 238 -5.76 -25.94 -20.02
CA ASP A 238 -4.57 -26.81 -20.03
C ASP A 238 -3.46 -26.38 -21.00
N PHE A 239 -3.75 -25.46 -21.94
CA PHE A 239 -2.84 -25.08 -23.02
C PHE A 239 -2.66 -23.56 -23.14
N LEU A 240 -1.51 -23.16 -23.68
CA LEU A 240 -1.09 -21.78 -23.95
C LEU A 240 -0.85 -21.61 -25.45
N ILE A 241 -1.46 -20.62 -26.08
CA ILE A 241 -1.20 -20.28 -27.50
C ILE A 241 -0.34 -19.01 -27.54
N TYR A 242 0.73 -19.02 -28.34
CA TYR A 242 1.68 -17.91 -28.45
C TYR A 242 2.35 -17.82 -29.84
N GLU A 243 2.88 -16.65 -30.17
CA GLU A 243 3.65 -16.43 -31.41
C GLU A 243 5.13 -16.75 -31.17
N SER A 244 5.82 -17.44 -32.09
CA SER A 244 7.27 -17.70 -31.98
C SER A 244 7.82 -18.32 -33.26
N ASP A 245 9.11 -18.09 -33.52
CA ASP A 245 9.87 -18.87 -34.50
C ASP A 245 10.33 -20.18 -33.88
N THR A 246 9.67 -21.27 -34.25
CA THR A 246 10.06 -22.64 -33.88
C THR A 246 10.39 -23.44 -35.14
N LEU A 247 11.37 -24.32 -35.02
CA LEU A 247 11.74 -25.27 -36.08
C LEU A 247 11.70 -26.69 -35.49
N PRO A 248 11.59 -27.75 -36.34
CA PRO A 248 11.61 -29.13 -35.87
C PRO A 248 12.76 -29.39 -34.89
N GLY A 249 12.53 -30.08 -33.77
CA GLY A 249 13.52 -30.24 -32.68
C GLY A 249 13.33 -29.30 -31.48
N SER A 250 12.44 -28.34 -31.61
CA SER A 250 12.03 -27.45 -30.50
C SER A 250 11.07 -28.12 -29.50
N SER A 251 10.50 -29.28 -29.84
CA SER A 251 9.61 -30.05 -28.95
C SER A 251 10.25 -30.26 -27.57
N GLY A 252 9.56 -29.83 -26.53
CA GLY A 252 10.00 -29.91 -25.13
C GLY A 252 10.80 -28.69 -24.69
N ALA A 253 10.85 -27.65 -25.50
CA ALA A 253 11.43 -26.36 -25.13
C ALA A 253 10.66 -25.70 -23.99
N VAL A 254 11.42 -24.99 -23.16
CA VAL A 254 10.89 -24.23 -22.04
C VAL A 254 10.32 -22.91 -22.54
N VAL A 255 9.08 -22.59 -22.14
CA VAL A 255 8.43 -21.30 -22.39
C VAL A 255 8.40 -20.52 -21.08
N ILE A 256 8.97 -19.33 -21.08
CA ILE A 256 9.15 -18.48 -19.89
C ILE A 256 8.36 -17.18 -20.09
N GLY A 257 7.66 -16.72 -19.05
CA GLY A 257 7.01 -15.40 -19.06
C GLY A 257 8.07 -14.31 -18.89
N LEU A 258 8.18 -13.38 -19.85
CA LEU A 258 9.26 -12.42 -19.86
C LEU A 258 9.21 -11.48 -18.65
N GLY A 259 8.04 -11.12 -18.12
CA GLY A 259 7.97 -10.22 -16.97
C GLY A 259 8.23 -10.89 -15.61
N THR A 260 7.95 -12.19 -15.44
CA THR A 260 8.23 -12.92 -14.17
C THR A 260 9.57 -13.65 -14.15
N GLY A 261 10.09 -14.01 -15.32
CA GLY A 261 11.20 -14.95 -15.47
C GLY A 261 10.83 -16.39 -15.05
N GLU A 262 9.55 -16.71 -14.93
CA GLU A 262 9.06 -18.03 -14.50
C GLU A 262 8.61 -18.91 -15.68
N ILE A 263 8.69 -20.23 -15.50
CA ILE A 263 8.28 -21.20 -16.52
C ILE A 263 6.76 -21.30 -16.57
N VAL A 264 6.20 -21.04 -17.76
CA VAL A 264 4.76 -20.97 -17.97
C VAL A 264 4.21 -22.16 -18.75
N ALA A 265 4.96 -22.67 -19.72
CA ALA A 265 4.55 -23.81 -20.52
C ALA A 265 5.73 -24.67 -21.02
N LEU A 266 5.40 -25.88 -21.47
CA LEU A 266 6.27 -26.77 -22.23
C LEU A 266 5.82 -26.73 -23.70
N HIS A 267 6.67 -26.26 -24.62
CA HIS A 267 6.32 -26.21 -26.05
C HIS A 267 6.10 -27.62 -26.60
N HIS A 268 5.02 -27.85 -27.36
CA HIS A 268 4.72 -29.17 -27.92
C HIS A 268 4.27 -29.17 -29.40
N SER A 269 3.70 -28.07 -29.91
CA SER A 269 3.25 -28.03 -31.32
C SER A 269 3.32 -26.63 -31.94
N SER A 270 3.59 -26.57 -33.24
CA SER A 270 3.28 -25.42 -34.11
C SER A 270 1.86 -25.56 -34.67
N ILE A 271 1.23 -24.47 -35.09
CA ILE A 271 -0.17 -24.45 -35.55
C ILE A 271 -0.20 -24.06 -37.04
N PRO A 272 -0.52 -24.97 -37.98
CA PRO A 272 -0.48 -24.68 -39.40
C PRO A 272 -1.76 -24.00 -39.90
N ARG A 273 -1.66 -23.14 -40.91
CA ARG A 273 -2.85 -22.61 -41.61
C ARG A 273 -3.46 -23.70 -42.47
N LYS A 274 -4.79 -23.79 -42.47
CA LYS A 274 -5.55 -24.70 -43.31
C LYS A 274 -6.60 -23.97 -44.14
N ASN A 275 -6.94 -24.54 -45.29
CA ASN A 275 -8.07 -24.10 -46.10
C ASN A 275 -9.41 -24.63 -45.56
N GLU A 276 -10.53 -24.21 -46.17
CA GLU A 276 -11.89 -24.64 -45.79
C GLU A 276 -12.11 -26.17 -45.87
N GLN A 277 -11.24 -26.88 -46.58
CA GLN A 277 -11.27 -28.34 -46.73
C GLN A 277 -10.37 -29.05 -45.69
N GLY A 278 -9.79 -28.32 -44.74
CA GLY A 278 -8.92 -28.85 -43.69
C GLY A 278 -7.50 -29.20 -44.14
N GLN A 279 -7.09 -28.80 -45.35
CA GLN A 279 -5.77 -29.09 -45.89
C GLN A 279 -4.78 -28.00 -45.51
N ILE A 280 -3.56 -28.39 -45.12
CA ILE A 280 -2.47 -27.47 -44.73
C ILE A 280 -2.05 -26.61 -45.91
N LEU A 281 -1.83 -25.33 -45.67
CA LEU A 281 -1.40 -24.35 -46.66
C LEU A 281 0.10 -24.06 -46.56
N ARG A 282 0.70 -23.82 -47.71
CA ARG A 282 2.04 -23.26 -47.88
C ARG A 282 1.98 -21.74 -47.83
N LYS A 283 3.13 -21.10 -47.58
CA LYS A 283 3.31 -19.64 -47.58
C LYS A 283 2.94 -18.97 -48.91
N ASP A 284 2.99 -19.72 -50.02
CA ASP A 284 2.57 -19.26 -51.36
C ASP A 284 1.06 -19.44 -51.63
N GLY A 285 0.29 -19.91 -50.64
CA GLY A 285 -1.14 -20.19 -50.76
C GLY A 285 -1.48 -21.54 -51.39
N GLY A 286 -0.48 -22.32 -51.81
CA GLY A 286 -0.68 -23.69 -52.30
C GLY A 286 -0.99 -24.68 -51.18
N VAL A 287 -1.48 -25.89 -51.53
CA VAL A 287 -1.70 -26.97 -50.57
C VAL A 287 -0.39 -27.72 -50.32
N TYR A 288 -0.03 -27.89 -49.05
CA TYR A 288 1.15 -28.66 -48.62
C TYR A 288 1.00 -30.13 -49.00
N SER A 289 2.03 -30.70 -49.61
CA SER A 289 2.09 -32.12 -49.99
C SER A 289 3.20 -32.86 -49.26
N SER A 290 3.01 -34.16 -49.03
CA SER A 290 4.00 -35.02 -48.37
C SER A 290 5.32 -35.04 -49.16
N GLY A 291 6.32 -34.31 -48.68
CA GLY A 291 7.62 -34.12 -49.34
C GLY A 291 8.06 -32.65 -49.43
N ASP A 292 7.13 -31.71 -49.24
CA ASP A 292 7.46 -30.29 -49.14
C ASP A 292 8.25 -30.00 -47.84
N PRO A 293 9.20 -29.05 -47.85
CA PRO A 293 9.92 -28.64 -46.63
C PRO A 293 8.96 -28.05 -45.61
N ASP A 294 9.11 -28.37 -44.32
CA ASP A 294 8.29 -27.79 -43.24
C ASP A 294 8.34 -26.25 -43.19
N GLU A 295 9.43 -25.65 -43.68
CA GLU A 295 9.61 -24.20 -43.79
C GLU A 295 8.68 -23.55 -44.81
N SER A 296 8.13 -24.34 -45.73
CA SER A 296 7.16 -23.89 -46.74
C SER A 296 5.75 -23.77 -46.17
N ILE A 297 5.46 -24.41 -45.03
CA ILE A 297 4.16 -24.34 -44.35
C ILE A 297 3.93 -22.92 -43.83
N ASP A 298 2.70 -22.43 -44.02
CA ASP A 298 2.25 -21.18 -43.41
C ASP A 298 1.82 -21.44 -41.97
N TRP A 299 2.67 -21.07 -41.01
CA TRP A 299 2.44 -21.27 -39.58
C TRP A 299 1.69 -20.08 -38.99
N MET A 300 0.60 -20.34 -38.26
CA MET A 300 -0.26 -19.33 -37.63
C MET A 300 0.17 -18.98 -36.20
N GLY A 301 0.90 -19.87 -35.52
CA GLY A 301 1.32 -19.73 -34.13
C GLY A 301 1.87 -21.02 -33.53
N ASN A 302 1.99 -21.07 -32.21
CA ASN A 302 2.47 -22.23 -31.46
C ASN A 302 1.55 -22.52 -30.25
N GLU A 303 1.61 -23.76 -29.77
CA GLU A 303 0.92 -24.25 -28.59
C GLU A 303 1.91 -24.86 -27.58
N GLY A 304 1.69 -24.57 -26.30
CA GLY A 304 2.45 -25.08 -25.17
C GLY A 304 1.53 -25.64 -24.09
N VAL A 305 1.97 -26.71 -23.42
CA VAL A 305 1.25 -27.35 -22.32
C VAL A 305 1.52 -26.60 -21.04
N ARG A 306 0.49 -26.21 -20.30
CA ARG A 306 0.62 -25.37 -19.11
C ARG A 306 1.31 -26.11 -17.95
N ILE A 307 2.32 -25.51 -17.33
CA ILE A 307 3.05 -26.13 -16.21
C ILE A 307 2.14 -26.46 -15.02
N SER A 308 1.14 -25.64 -14.72
CA SER A 308 0.21 -25.93 -13.62
C SER A 308 -0.63 -27.19 -13.89
N SER A 309 -1.01 -27.46 -15.14
CA SER A 309 -1.69 -28.70 -15.53
C SER A 309 -0.75 -29.91 -15.47
N ILE A 310 0.51 -29.73 -15.86
CA ILE A 310 1.54 -30.77 -15.73
C ILE A 310 1.75 -31.15 -14.25
N ILE A 311 1.92 -30.18 -13.33
CA ILE A 311 2.12 -30.49 -11.90
C ILE A 311 0.88 -31.18 -11.31
N LYS A 312 -0.33 -30.70 -11.61
CA LYS A 312 -1.58 -31.36 -11.20
C LYS A 312 -1.67 -32.80 -11.72
N CYS A 313 -1.17 -33.05 -12.92
CA CYS A 313 -1.11 -34.39 -13.49
C CYS A 313 -0.06 -35.26 -12.78
N ILE A 314 1.18 -34.77 -12.59
CA ILE A 314 2.27 -35.46 -11.87
C ILE A 314 1.84 -35.92 -10.48
N ARG A 315 1.10 -35.09 -9.73
CA ARG A 315 0.55 -35.43 -8.40
C ARG A 315 -0.41 -36.62 -8.43
N LYS A 316 -1.12 -36.83 -9.55
CA LYS A 316 -2.18 -37.84 -9.67
C LYS A 316 -1.71 -39.19 -10.23
N PHE A 317 -0.52 -39.27 -10.83
CA PHE A 317 0.02 -40.55 -11.31
C PHE A 317 0.04 -41.60 -10.19
N LYS A 318 -0.13 -42.87 -10.51
CA LYS A 318 0.12 -43.96 -9.56
C LYS A 318 1.52 -44.48 -9.82
N LEU A 319 2.40 -44.42 -8.82
CA LEU A 319 3.80 -44.82 -8.96
C LEU A 319 4.18 -45.92 -7.96
N PRO A 320 5.16 -46.77 -8.30
CA PRO A 320 5.81 -47.63 -7.34
C PRO A 320 6.49 -46.81 -6.23
N GLN A 321 6.58 -47.38 -5.03
CA GLN A 321 7.15 -46.70 -3.87
C GLN A 321 8.60 -46.21 -4.09
N SER A 322 9.38 -46.91 -4.92
CA SER A 322 10.74 -46.49 -5.29
C SER A 322 10.79 -45.18 -6.07
N MET A 323 9.71 -44.83 -6.77
CA MET A 323 9.61 -43.63 -7.62
C MET A 323 9.02 -42.42 -6.89
N GLU A 324 8.41 -42.62 -5.72
CA GLU A 324 7.79 -41.54 -4.94
C GLU A 324 8.82 -40.50 -4.45
N ALA A 325 10.06 -40.91 -4.19
CA ALA A 325 11.14 -39.99 -3.81
C ALA A 325 11.43 -38.96 -4.93
N PHE A 326 11.46 -39.42 -6.18
CA PHE A 326 11.68 -38.56 -7.35
C PHE A 326 10.49 -37.64 -7.62
N ARG A 327 9.25 -38.13 -7.47
CA ARG A 327 8.06 -37.26 -7.49
C ARG A 327 8.16 -36.18 -6.43
N ASN A 328 8.47 -36.54 -5.20
CA ASN A 328 8.57 -35.58 -4.09
C ASN A 328 9.69 -34.55 -4.32
N SER A 329 10.79 -34.94 -4.97
CA SER A 329 11.85 -34.04 -5.40
C SER A 329 11.33 -32.97 -6.37
N VAL A 330 10.54 -33.38 -7.38
CA VAL A 330 9.88 -32.47 -8.34
C VAL A 330 8.86 -31.55 -7.66
N LEU A 331 8.15 -32.02 -6.62
CA LEU A 331 7.11 -31.25 -5.93
C LEU A 331 7.63 -30.35 -4.78
N ARG A 332 8.79 -30.65 -4.18
CA ARG A 332 9.40 -29.85 -3.09
C ARG A 332 10.19 -28.64 -3.57
N SER A 333 10.65 -28.64 -4.82
CA SER A 333 11.36 -27.51 -5.41
C SER A 333 10.48 -26.26 -5.59
N SER A 334 9.16 -26.36 -5.33
CA SER A 334 8.17 -25.27 -5.40
C SER A 334 8.04 -24.41 -4.13
N PHE A 335 8.79 -24.68 -3.05
CA PHE A 335 8.72 -23.90 -1.79
C PHE A 335 10.08 -23.80 -1.07
N THR A 336 10.91 -22.78 -1.36
CA THR A 336 11.80 -22.06 -0.37
C THR A 336 12.75 -21.03 -1.01
N LYS A 337 13.08 -19.99 -0.22
CA LYS A 337 14.16 -18.95 -0.29
C LYS A 337 13.80 -17.57 -0.87
N GLN A 338 13.40 -16.67 0.03
CA GLN A 338 13.66 -15.23 -0.08
C GLN A 338 14.28 -14.79 1.26
N GLU A 339 15.60 -14.72 1.30
CA GLU A 339 16.37 -13.91 2.26
C GLU A 339 17.82 -13.86 1.79
N LYS A 340 18.36 -12.64 1.82
CA LYS A 340 19.75 -12.17 1.62
C LYS A 340 20.15 -11.59 0.26
N GLU A 341 20.69 -10.39 0.42
CA GLU A 341 21.64 -9.63 -0.43
C GLU A 341 21.04 -8.57 -1.35
N THR A 342 20.88 -7.39 -0.72
CA THR A 342 20.92 -6.03 -1.26
C THR A 342 22.30 -5.66 -1.83
N GLU A 343 22.30 -4.58 -2.63
CA GLU A 343 23.39 -3.69 -3.06
C GLU A 343 24.26 -4.09 -4.28
N SER A 344 24.14 -3.34 -5.39
CA SER A 344 25.14 -2.33 -5.83
C SER A 344 24.90 -1.79 -7.27
N ASP A 345 24.92 -0.46 -7.40
CA ASP A 345 25.47 0.38 -8.49
C ASP A 345 24.77 0.55 -9.88
N LEU A 346 23.95 1.61 -9.96
CA LEU A 346 24.13 2.90 -10.68
C LEU A 346 24.82 3.03 -12.08
N GLU A 347 24.22 3.93 -12.89
CA GLU A 347 24.77 4.79 -13.99
C GLU A 347 24.99 4.18 -15.42
N GLU A 348 24.89 4.85 -16.60
CA GLU A 348 24.62 6.23 -17.05
C GLU A 348 24.35 6.29 -18.60
N LYS A 349 23.52 7.26 -19.03
CA LYS A 349 23.62 8.18 -20.22
C LYS A 349 23.41 7.77 -21.73
N LYS A 350 22.47 8.56 -22.32
CA LYS A 350 22.54 9.48 -23.50
C LYS A 350 22.14 9.03 -24.95
N HIS A 351 21.00 9.60 -25.39
CA HIS A 351 20.61 10.29 -26.65
C HIS A 351 21.62 10.41 -27.83
N PRO A 352 21.18 10.50 -29.12
CA PRO A 352 20.21 11.51 -29.61
C PRO A 352 19.27 11.20 -30.81
N ASN A 353 18.32 12.14 -30.96
CA ASN A 353 17.37 12.53 -32.04
C ASN A 353 18.02 12.76 -33.45
N PRO A 354 17.35 13.26 -34.53
CA PRO A 354 15.91 13.58 -34.80
C PRO A 354 15.44 13.08 -36.22
N GLU A 355 14.21 13.23 -36.74
CA GLU A 355 13.59 14.45 -37.32
C GLU A 355 12.22 14.14 -38.01
N ASN A 356 11.20 14.98 -37.76
CA ASN A 356 10.27 15.65 -38.71
C ASN A 356 9.30 14.85 -39.64
N ILE A 357 8.05 15.22 -39.98
CA ILE A 357 7.22 16.45 -40.02
C ILE A 357 5.77 15.98 -40.32
N MET A 358 4.70 16.66 -39.83
CA MET A 358 3.64 17.21 -40.69
C MET A 358 2.65 18.15 -39.97
N LYS A 359 2.12 19.07 -40.78
CA LYS A 359 1.62 20.42 -40.45
C LYS A 359 0.10 20.50 -40.30
N ASN A 360 -0.30 21.32 -39.31
CA ASN A 360 -1.36 22.34 -39.21
C ASN A 360 -2.70 22.23 -39.97
N SER A 361 -3.77 22.54 -39.22
CA SER A 361 -4.88 23.40 -39.68
C SER A 361 -5.17 24.47 -38.63
N GLU A 362 -5.45 25.70 -39.08
CA GLU A 362 -5.54 26.93 -38.29
C GLU A 362 -7.00 27.26 -37.91
N ASN A 363 -7.20 27.70 -36.66
CA ASN A 363 -8.44 28.24 -36.02
C ASN A 363 -9.26 27.31 -35.13
N THR A 364 -8.68 26.89 -34.02
CA THR A 364 -9.43 26.46 -32.81
C THR A 364 -8.93 27.21 -31.57
N VAL A 365 -9.88 27.48 -30.66
CA VAL A 365 -9.78 28.25 -29.40
C VAL A 365 -8.59 27.84 -28.50
N ILE A 366 -8.04 26.63 -28.71
CA ILE A 366 -6.83 26.09 -28.08
C ILE A 366 -5.60 27.02 -28.24
N ASN A 367 -5.46 27.72 -29.37
CA ASN A 367 -4.31 28.60 -29.60
C ASN A 367 -4.36 29.94 -28.85
N GLN A 368 -5.49 30.31 -28.23
CA GLN A 368 -5.57 31.53 -27.41
C GLN A 368 -5.19 31.24 -25.95
N SER A 369 -5.48 30.04 -25.43
CA SER A 369 -5.10 29.60 -24.09
C SER A 369 -3.60 29.29 -23.97
N VAL A 370 -3.03 28.68 -25.01
CA VAL A 370 -1.59 28.31 -25.06
C VAL A 370 -0.68 29.55 -25.18
N ASN A 371 -1.19 30.66 -25.72
CA ASN A 371 -0.43 31.91 -25.84
C ASN A 371 -0.40 32.76 -24.56
N ILE A 372 -1.23 32.46 -23.55
CA ILE A 372 -1.24 33.19 -22.28
C ILE A 372 -0.16 32.66 -21.32
N LEU A 373 0.28 31.40 -21.50
CA LEU A 373 1.32 30.76 -20.69
C LEU A 373 2.74 30.97 -21.23
N GLN A 374 2.91 31.60 -22.39
CA GLN A 374 4.24 31.86 -22.95
C GLN A 374 4.75 33.23 -22.53
N SER A 375 5.22 33.32 -21.29
CA SER A 375 6.20 34.32 -20.87
C SER A 375 7.23 33.63 -19.98
N PRO A 376 8.38 33.22 -20.53
CA PRO A 376 9.42 32.57 -19.73
C PRO A 376 10.10 33.63 -18.86
N SER A 377 9.81 33.65 -17.56
CA SER A 377 10.74 34.23 -16.58
C SER A 377 11.75 33.15 -16.22
N SER A 378 12.87 33.13 -16.94
CA SER A 378 14.04 32.30 -16.64
C SER A 378 14.83 32.88 -15.46
N ASP A 379 14.21 32.99 -14.30
CA ASP A 379 14.88 33.35 -13.05
C ASP A 379 14.85 32.16 -12.08
N SER A 380 16.04 31.77 -11.62
CA SER A 380 16.26 30.74 -10.60
C SER A 380 15.75 31.12 -9.21
N ASP A 381 15.16 32.31 -9.05
CA ASP A 381 14.58 32.84 -7.81
C ASP A 381 13.04 32.66 -7.72
N THR A 382 12.42 31.98 -8.69
CA THR A 382 10.96 31.73 -8.68
C THR A 382 10.56 30.59 -7.73
N ALA A 383 9.57 30.85 -6.87
CA ALA A 383 9.13 29.94 -5.80
C ALA A 383 8.49 28.63 -6.33
N LEU A 384 8.64 27.56 -5.55
CA LEU A 384 7.95 26.28 -5.78
C LEU A 384 6.56 26.32 -5.13
N GLN A 385 5.55 25.92 -5.88
CA GLN A 385 4.17 25.77 -5.43
C GLN A 385 3.73 24.32 -5.64
N TYR A 386 2.77 23.86 -4.84
CA TYR A 386 2.44 22.44 -4.72
C TYR A 386 0.94 22.25 -4.79
N PHE A 387 0.50 21.18 -5.44
CA PHE A 387 -0.90 20.95 -5.78
C PHE A 387 -1.27 19.49 -5.59
N GLU A 388 -2.38 19.25 -4.90
CA GLU A 388 -3.14 18.01 -4.98
C GLU A 388 -4.01 18.08 -6.23
N ILE A 389 -3.85 17.14 -7.16
CA ILE A 389 -4.73 17.01 -8.32
C ILE A 389 -5.45 15.66 -8.31
N GLU A 390 -6.70 15.67 -8.74
CA GLU A 390 -7.48 14.49 -9.08
C GLU A 390 -7.64 14.47 -10.60
N LEU A 391 -7.16 13.42 -11.25
CA LEU A 391 -7.39 13.21 -12.67
C LEU A 391 -8.82 12.76 -12.92
N VAL A 392 -9.37 13.11 -14.09
CA VAL A 392 -10.68 12.60 -14.50
C VAL A 392 -10.67 11.08 -14.56
N ASN A 393 -11.80 10.43 -14.23
CA ASN A 393 -11.93 8.98 -14.27
C ASN A 393 -12.14 8.47 -15.72
N ILE A 394 -11.23 8.86 -16.61
CA ILE A 394 -11.18 8.49 -18.03
C ILE A 394 -9.74 8.10 -18.33
N GLN A 395 -9.50 6.81 -18.59
CA GLN A 395 -8.15 6.25 -18.73
C GLN A 395 -7.30 6.99 -19.75
N THR A 396 -7.85 7.32 -20.93
CA THR A 396 -7.12 8.04 -21.99
C THR A 396 -6.64 9.43 -21.57
N MET A 397 -7.36 10.09 -20.66
CA MET A 397 -6.97 11.41 -20.15
C MET A 397 -5.93 11.28 -19.03
N GLN A 398 -5.97 10.19 -18.26
CA GLN A 398 -4.94 9.86 -17.28
C GLN A 398 -3.63 9.47 -17.95
N ASP A 399 -3.69 8.65 -19.01
CA ASP A 399 -2.53 8.27 -19.82
C ASP A 399 -1.90 9.50 -20.49
N ASP A 400 -2.72 10.37 -21.08
CA ASP A 400 -2.24 11.63 -21.67
C ASP A 400 -1.58 12.55 -20.62
N TRP A 401 -2.12 12.61 -19.40
CA TRP A 401 -1.46 13.32 -18.31
C TRP A 401 -0.08 12.72 -18.00
N VAL A 402 0.00 11.40 -17.79
CA VAL A 402 1.26 10.70 -17.48
C VAL A 402 2.32 10.94 -18.57
N ASP A 403 1.92 10.90 -19.84
CA ASP A 403 2.82 11.03 -20.97
C ASP A 403 3.19 12.50 -21.29
N ASN A 404 2.30 13.45 -21.00
CA ASN A 404 2.41 14.81 -21.53
C ASN A 404 2.33 15.92 -20.47
N TYR A 405 2.27 15.65 -19.16
CA TYR A 405 2.16 16.70 -18.13
C TYR A 405 3.20 17.82 -18.27
N GLN A 406 4.46 17.51 -18.63
CA GLN A 406 5.52 18.51 -18.86
C GLN A 406 5.30 19.38 -20.10
N LYS A 407 4.58 18.87 -21.11
CA LYS A 407 4.19 19.64 -22.29
C LYS A 407 2.95 20.48 -22.03
N LEU A 408 2.03 19.94 -21.23
CA LEU A 408 0.78 20.62 -20.83
C LEU A 408 1.07 21.77 -19.87
N ILE A 409 2.06 21.61 -18.98
CA ILE A 409 2.47 22.58 -17.97
C ILE A 409 3.99 22.69 -18.00
N PRO A 410 4.57 23.58 -18.83
CA PRO A 410 6.02 23.76 -18.93
C PRO A 410 6.70 24.11 -17.60
N GLU A 411 5.96 24.73 -16.67
CA GLU A 411 6.44 25.14 -15.35
C GLU A 411 6.47 24.00 -14.31
N ILE A 412 6.01 22.80 -14.67
CA ILE A 412 5.95 21.65 -13.76
C ILE A 412 7.35 21.13 -13.43
N VAL A 413 7.59 20.91 -12.15
CA VAL A 413 8.87 20.44 -11.60
C VAL A 413 8.80 18.96 -11.27
N SER A 414 7.69 18.52 -10.66
CA SER A 414 7.45 17.11 -10.36
C SER A 414 5.96 16.77 -10.47
N ASN A 415 5.68 15.49 -10.74
CA ASN A 415 4.35 14.90 -10.80
C ASN A 415 4.46 13.49 -10.21
N GLU A 416 3.89 13.29 -9.03
CA GLU A 416 4.05 12.06 -8.25
C GLU A 416 2.67 11.52 -7.85
N PRO A 417 2.38 10.22 -8.01
CA PRO A 417 1.14 9.66 -7.46
C PRO A 417 1.14 9.80 -5.93
N VAL A 418 0.02 10.23 -5.35
CA VAL A 418 -0.14 10.39 -3.89
C VAL A 418 -0.15 9.02 -3.19
N PHE A 419 -0.70 8.01 -3.87
CA PHE A 419 -0.78 6.63 -3.39
C PHE A 419 -0.13 5.67 -4.38
N PRO A 420 1.21 5.69 -4.51
CA PRO A 420 1.94 4.91 -5.52
C PRO A 420 1.63 3.41 -5.43
N PHE A 421 1.37 2.89 -4.22
CA PHE A 421 1.14 1.47 -3.95
C PHE A 421 -0.35 1.08 -3.84
N SER A 422 -1.28 2.00 -4.12
CA SER A 422 -2.71 1.69 -4.05
C SER A 422 -3.26 0.90 -5.24
N THR A 423 -4.18 -0.02 -4.94
CA THR A 423 -5.00 -0.72 -5.93
C THR A 423 -6.36 -0.08 -6.17
N SER A 424 -6.74 0.91 -5.35
CA SER A 424 -8.01 1.63 -5.48
C SER A 424 -7.95 2.58 -6.66
N ALA A 425 -8.91 2.45 -7.59
CA ALA A 425 -9.04 3.36 -8.73
C ALA A 425 -9.15 4.83 -8.29
N SER A 426 -9.84 5.12 -7.17
CA SER A 426 -9.97 6.48 -6.63
C SER A 426 -8.66 7.05 -6.09
N GLN A 427 -7.72 6.20 -5.67
CA GLN A 427 -6.43 6.62 -5.14
C GLN A 427 -5.39 6.78 -6.24
N LYS A 428 -5.47 5.95 -7.28
CA LYS A 428 -4.61 6.02 -8.47
C LYS A 428 -4.79 7.29 -9.28
N SER A 429 -5.96 7.91 -9.22
CA SER A 429 -6.23 9.17 -9.92
C SER A 429 -5.69 10.40 -9.17
N ILE A 430 -5.09 10.25 -8.00
CA ILE A 430 -4.64 11.39 -7.19
C ILE A 430 -3.13 11.57 -7.33
N TYR A 431 -2.72 12.75 -7.77
CA TYR A 431 -1.33 13.13 -7.97
C TYR A 431 -0.97 14.36 -7.14
N TYR A 432 0.30 14.44 -6.80
CA TYR A 432 0.93 15.57 -6.15
C TYR A 432 1.88 16.22 -7.15
N VAL A 433 1.62 17.48 -7.46
CA VAL A 433 2.29 18.19 -8.53
C VAL A 433 3.01 19.40 -7.95
N THR A 434 4.27 19.56 -8.33
CA THR A 434 5.07 20.75 -8.00
C THR A 434 5.18 21.61 -9.24
N VAL A 435 4.87 22.90 -9.14
CA VAL A 435 4.98 23.89 -10.23
C VAL A 435 5.86 25.03 -9.77
N ARG A 436 6.76 25.50 -10.64
CA ARG A 436 7.59 26.68 -10.39
C ARG A 436 6.90 27.92 -10.96
N SER A 437 6.36 28.77 -10.10
CA SER A 437 5.67 29.98 -10.53
C SER A 437 5.61 31.01 -9.40
N SER A 438 5.56 32.28 -9.77
CA SER A 438 5.25 33.40 -8.87
C SER A 438 3.79 33.85 -8.95
N GLU A 439 2.96 33.19 -9.78
CA GLU A 439 1.54 33.48 -9.87
C GLU A 439 0.76 33.04 -8.62
N ASN A 440 -0.44 33.57 -8.42
CA ASN A 440 -1.31 33.15 -7.32
C ASN A 440 -1.64 31.64 -7.45
N PRO A 441 -1.42 30.81 -6.41
CA PRO A 441 -1.69 29.38 -6.44
C PRO A 441 -3.13 28.99 -6.84
N TRP A 442 -4.14 29.78 -6.46
CA TRP A 442 -5.54 29.50 -6.84
C TRP A 442 -5.80 29.79 -8.32
N GLU A 443 -5.10 30.76 -8.91
CA GLU A 443 -5.14 31.02 -10.36
C GLU A 443 -4.44 29.89 -11.13
N ILE A 444 -3.31 29.38 -10.62
CA ILE A 444 -2.66 28.18 -11.18
C ILE A 444 -3.60 26.99 -11.11
N SER A 445 -4.29 26.79 -9.98
CA SER A 445 -5.29 25.71 -9.83
C SER A 445 -6.42 25.83 -10.84
N ALA A 446 -6.89 27.04 -11.15
CA ALA A 446 -7.89 27.27 -12.18
C ALA A 446 -7.36 26.93 -13.59
N LYS A 447 -6.09 27.25 -13.88
CA LYS A 447 -5.43 26.86 -15.14
C LYS A 447 -5.26 25.34 -15.23
N LEU A 448 -4.92 24.68 -14.13
CA LEU A 448 -4.82 23.22 -14.03
C LEU A 448 -6.19 22.58 -14.31
N GLU A 449 -7.27 23.03 -13.68
CA GLU A 449 -8.63 22.51 -13.92
C GLU A 449 -9.20 22.83 -15.31
N ALA A 450 -8.60 23.78 -16.03
CA ALA A 450 -8.96 24.02 -17.43
C ALA A 450 -8.41 22.93 -18.37
N LEU A 451 -7.44 22.13 -17.89
CA LEU A 451 -6.94 20.97 -18.62
C LEU A 451 -7.97 19.83 -18.55
N PRO A 452 -8.37 19.22 -19.68
CA PRO A 452 -9.39 18.17 -19.70
C PRO A 452 -9.00 16.91 -18.92
N GLN A 453 -7.71 16.75 -18.60
CA GLN A 453 -7.17 15.64 -17.82
C GLN A 453 -7.41 15.80 -16.32
N ILE A 454 -7.53 17.03 -15.85
CA ILE A 454 -7.64 17.36 -14.43
C ILE A 454 -9.12 17.55 -14.08
N LYS A 455 -9.61 16.76 -13.15
CA LYS A 455 -10.95 16.91 -12.57
C LYS A 455 -10.97 17.98 -11.49
N ASN A 456 -10.01 17.92 -10.57
CA ASN A 456 -9.85 18.89 -9.49
C ASN A 456 -8.36 19.20 -9.32
N ALA A 457 -8.02 20.46 -9.06
CA ALA A 457 -6.69 20.86 -8.60
C ALA A 457 -6.85 21.76 -7.38
N THR A 458 -6.26 21.37 -6.26
CA THR A 458 -6.27 22.14 -5.01
C THR A 458 -4.82 22.45 -4.63
N PRO A 459 -4.47 23.71 -4.36
CA PRO A 459 -3.12 24.02 -3.94
C PRO A 459 -2.88 23.46 -2.53
N ASP A 460 -1.78 22.72 -2.34
CA ASP A 460 -1.31 22.28 -1.03
C ASP A 460 -0.48 23.42 -0.40
N LEU A 461 -1.21 24.48 -0.04
CA LEU A 461 -0.63 25.66 0.56
C LEU A 461 -0.09 25.32 1.95
N PRO A 462 1.18 25.68 2.25
CA PRO A 462 1.61 25.78 3.63
C PRO A 462 0.59 26.64 4.35
N MET A 463 0.05 26.17 5.46
CA MET A 463 -0.76 27.01 6.34
C MET A 463 0.16 27.95 7.16
N GLU A 464 1.16 28.55 6.50
CA GLU A 464 2.22 29.34 7.12
C GLU A 464 1.68 30.62 7.75
N THR A 465 2.22 30.90 8.93
CA THR A 465 2.40 32.25 9.44
C THR A 465 3.88 32.45 9.71
N ASP A 466 4.68 32.56 8.66
CA ASP A 466 6.08 32.96 8.80
C ASP A 466 6.21 34.47 8.60
N MET A 467 6.21 35.17 9.73
CA MET A 467 6.91 36.45 9.85
C MET A 467 7.81 36.37 11.07
N GLN A 468 9.13 36.46 10.86
CA GLN A 468 10.00 37.11 11.83
C GLN A 468 9.48 38.52 12.06
N PHE A 469 9.45 39.08 13.28
CA PHE A 469 9.68 40.51 13.57
C PHE A 469 9.55 40.83 15.09
N PRO A 470 10.00 42.02 15.56
CA PRO A 470 10.48 42.24 16.91
C PRO A 470 9.36 42.56 17.93
N SER A 471 9.81 42.59 19.17
CA SER A 471 9.06 42.55 20.43
C SER A 471 7.91 43.54 20.64
N SER A 472 6.97 43.06 21.47
CA SER A 472 6.11 43.75 22.45
C SER A 472 4.70 44.18 22.02
N SER A 473 3.71 43.36 22.39
CA SER A 473 2.40 43.81 22.88
C SER A 473 1.65 42.62 23.52
N ASN A 474 0.77 42.93 24.48
CA ASN A 474 0.12 41.98 25.40
C ASN A 474 -0.99 41.16 24.70
N ILE A 475 -1.02 39.83 24.92
CA ILE A 475 -1.79 38.81 24.17
C ILE A 475 -2.78 38.08 25.12
N HIS A 476 -4.01 37.84 24.68
CA HIS A 476 -4.97 36.91 25.31
C HIS A 476 -4.90 35.53 24.63
N LEU A 477 -4.53 34.48 25.38
CA LEU A 477 -4.13 33.15 24.87
C LEU A 477 -5.23 32.08 25.04
N THR A 478 -5.27 31.04 24.18
CA THR A 478 -6.10 29.84 24.39
C THR A 478 -5.56 28.94 25.51
N GLU A 479 -6.39 28.10 26.14
CA GLU A 479 -5.94 27.16 27.21
C GLU A 479 -4.92 26.12 26.73
N SER A 480 -4.89 25.79 25.44
CA SER A 480 -3.84 24.95 24.82
C SER A 480 -2.53 25.70 24.56
N ASP A 481 -2.59 26.98 24.15
CA ASP A 481 -1.42 27.86 23.92
C ASP A 481 -0.78 28.37 25.24
N ILE A 482 -1.54 28.23 26.33
CA ILE A 482 -1.21 28.66 27.69
C ILE A 482 0.02 27.90 28.26
N LEU A 483 0.42 26.76 27.69
CA LEU A 483 1.65 26.09 28.11
C LEU A 483 2.92 26.77 27.59
N GLU A 484 2.87 27.46 26.46
CA GLU A 484 4.09 27.85 25.72
C GLU A 484 4.49 29.32 25.90
N THR A 485 3.53 30.16 26.26
CA THR A 485 3.73 31.60 26.51
C THR A 485 3.92 31.95 27.98
N MET A 486 3.76 30.99 28.90
CA MET A 486 3.71 31.34 30.31
C MET A 486 5.07 31.64 30.94
N LYS A 487 5.05 32.69 31.76
CA LYS A 487 5.94 32.90 32.90
C LYS A 487 5.85 31.68 33.82
N THR A 488 6.67 30.66 33.54
CA THR A 488 6.76 29.37 34.25
C THR A 488 7.41 29.49 35.63
N SER A 489 7.05 30.49 36.43
CA SER A 489 7.68 30.71 37.74
C SER A 489 6.92 30.10 38.93
N ASN A 490 5.64 29.71 38.81
CA ASN A 490 4.87 29.18 39.96
C ASN A 490 3.99 27.96 39.60
N VAL A 491 4.54 26.75 39.78
CA VAL A 491 3.79 25.47 39.71
C VAL A 491 2.71 25.37 40.81
N VAL A 492 2.93 26.05 41.96
CA VAL A 492 2.05 26.01 43.13
C VAL A 492 0.72 26.74 42.89
N GLU A 493 0.71 27.86 42.14
CA GLU A 493 -0.52 28.63 41.88
C GLU A 493 -1.52 27.88 40.97
N ARG A 494 -1.04 26.99 40.08
CA ARG A 494 -1.91 26.25 39.16
C ARG A 494 -2.54 25.00 39.78
N GLU A 495 -1.90 24.44 40.79
CA GLU A 495 -2.46 23.30 41.52
C GLU A 495 -3.63 23.73 42.42
N ASP A 496 -3.55 24.94 42.98
CA ASP A 496 -4.67 25.55 43.71
C ASP A 496 -5.82 25.95 42.78
N ASP A 497 -5.54 26.42 41.55
CA ASP A 497 -6.56 26.67 40.53
C ASP A 497 -7.26 25.38 40.09
N PHE A 498 -6.49 24.33 39.77
CA PHE A 498 -7.02 22.99 39.47
C PHE A 498 -7.94 22.50 40.60
N LYS A 499 -7.49 22.60 41.85
CA LYS A 499 -8.27 22.20 43.02
C LYS A 499 -9.54 23.05 43.16
N THR A 500 -9.46 24.35 42.88
CA THR A 500 -10.62 25.24 42.97
C THR A 500 -11.65 24.89 41.88
N LYS A 501 -11.19 24.70 40.64
CA LYS A 501 -12.00 24.38 39.47
C LYS A 501 -12.69 23.01 39.59
N TRP A 502 -11.99 22.01 40.13
CA TRP A 502 -12.43 20.62 40.20
C TRP A 502 -12.78 20.12 41.60
N ASN A 503 -13.23 21.02 42.47
CA ASN A 503 -13.65 20.68 43.84
C ASN A 503 -14.83 19.69 43.93
N ALA A 504 -15.58 19.54 42.84
CA ALA A 504 -16.71 18.62 42.68
C ALA A 504 -16.36 17.42 41.77
N SER A 505 -15.07 17.13 41.58
CA SER A 505 -14.59 16.01 40.78
C SER A 505 -15.23 14.69 41.23
N HIS A 506 -15.54 13.83 40.26
CA HIS A 506 -16.06 12.49 40.54
C HIS A 506 -14.93 11.48 40.78
N TYR A 507 -13.68 11.85 40.49
CA TYR A 507 -12.53 10.94 40.51
C TYR A 507 -11.67 11.07 41.77
N PHE A 508 -11.74 12.22 42.45
CA PHE A 508 -10.93 12.55 43.62
C PHE A 508 -11.67 13.49 44.59
N ASP A 509 -11.34 13.42 45.88
CA ASP A 509 -11.86 14.31 46.92
C ASP A 509 -10.72 15.16 47.48
N ILE A 510 -10.80 16.45 47.23
CA ILE A 510 -9.77 17.43 47.61
C ILE A 510 -9.57 17.52 49.12
N LYS A 511 -10.59 17.20 49.92
CA LYS A 511 -10.51 17.28 51.39
C LYS A 511 -9.81 16.07 51.99
N THR A 512 -9.89 14.90 51.35
CA THR A 512 -9.38 13.63 51.90
C THR A 512 -8.14 13.10 51.19
N ASP A 513 -7.92 13.48 49.93
CA ASP A 513 -6.75 13.04 49.16
C ASP A 513 -5.51 13.87 49.57
N THR A 514 -4.86 13.47 50.67
CA THR A 514 -3.72 14.17 51.30
C THR A 514 -2.42 14.15 50.49
N LYS A 515 -2.37 13.38 49.40
CA LYS A 515 -1.29 13.37 48.42
C LYS A 515 -1.88 13.73 47.06
N GLU A 516 -1.39 14.80 46.46
CA GLU A 516 -1.82 15.33 45.16
C GLU A 516 -1.67 14.34 43.98
N GLU A 517 -1.05 13.17 44.22
CA GLU A 517 -0.90 12.07 43.26
C GLU A 517 -2.22 11.63 42.62
N ARG A 518 -3.31 11.58 43.39
CA ARG A 518 -4.64 11.19 42.87
C ARG A 518 -5.25 12.24 41.96
N GLN A 519 -5.01 13.51 42.27
CA GLN A 519 -5.43 14.64 41.44
C GLN A 519 -4.63 14.65 40.15
N ARG A 520 -3.30 14.48 40.22
CA ARG A 520 -2.40 14.45 39.05
C ARG A 520 -2.60 13.23 38.15
N GLY A 521 -3.08 12.11 38.70
CA GLY A 521 -3.37 10.87 37.97
C GLY A 521 -4.84 10.62 37.65
N TRP A 522 -5.70 11.65 37.73
CA TRP A 522 -7.15 11.49 37.58
C TRP A 522 -7.56 10.88 36.23
N ASN A 523 -6.82 11.19 35.17
CA ASN A 523 -7.07 10.69 33.81
C ASN A 523 -6.94 9.15 33.73
N ARG A 524 -6.05 8.55 34.54
CA ARG A 524 -5.93 7.09 34.67
C ARG A 524 -7.17 6.49 35.32
N ILE A 525 -7.63 7.11 36.41
CA ILE A 525 -8.85 6.68 37.13
C ILE A 525 -10.07 6.76 36.21
N ALA A 526 -10.16 7.85 35.45
CA ALA A 526 -11.26 8.09 34.53
C ALA A 526 -11.42 7.01 33.45
N VAL A 527 -10.35 6.29 33.10
CA VAL A 527 -10.38 5.19 32.12
C VAL A 527 -10.36 3.80 32.77
N GLY A 528 -10.56 3.73 34.09
CA GLY A 528 -10.68 2.47 34.85
C GLY A 528 -9.38 1.94 35.45
N LEU A 529 -8.27 2.69 35.39
CA LEU A 529 -7.00 2.30 36.04
C LEU A 529 -6.85 2.94 37.42
N THR A 530 -6.29 2.21 38.39
CA THR A 530 -5.95 2.82 39.68
C THR A 530 -4.60 3.55 39.59
N ILE A 531 -4.33 4.42 40.57
CA ILE A 531 -3.10 5.23 40.61
C ILE A 531 -1.88 4.42 41.05
N ASN A 532 -2.09 3.44 41.94
CA ASN A 532 -1.01 2.68 42.57
C ASN A 532 -0.67 1.38 41.84
N ASN A 533 -1.59 0.87 41.03
CA ASN A 533 -1.39 -0.36 40.28
C ASN A 533 -1.06 -0.05 38.82
N GLY A 534 -0.17 -0.85 38.25
CA GLY A 534 0.12 -0.78 36.82
C GLY A 534 -0.95 -1.49 36.00
N THR A 535 -0.87 -1.36 34.67
CA THR A 535 -1.74 -2.10 33.75
C THR A 535 -1.63 -3.61 33.91
N VAL A 536 -0.46 -4.08 34.34
CA VAL A 536 -0.20 -5.47 34.71
C VAL A 536 -1.12 -5.96 35.83
N ASP A 537 -1.16 -5.22 36.92
CA ASP A 537 -1.97 -5.59 38.08
C ASP A 537 -3.46 -5.45 37.75
N PHE A 538 -3.84 -4.42 37.01
CA PHE A 538 -5.21 -4.24 36.53
C PHE A 538 -5.70 -5.43 35.68
N LEU A 539 -4.86 -5.96 34.78
CA LEU A 539 -5.19 -7.15 34.00
C LEU A 539 -5.36 -8.38 34.90
N ASN A 540 -4.50 -8.55 35.91
CA ASN A 540 -4.62 -9.63 36.88
C ASN A 540 -5.92 -9.51 37.70
N ASP A 541 -6.29 -8.29 38.13
CA ASP A 541 -7.51 -8.04 38.90
C ASP A 541 -8.76 -8.40 38.06
N ILE A 542 -8.79 -8.03 36.77
CA ILE A 542 -9.86 -8.39 35.83
C ILE A 542 -10.03 -9.91 35.69
N GLU A 543 -8.93 -10.67 35.68
CA GLU A 543 -8.98 -12.13 35.59
C GLU A 543 -9.52 -12.79 36.87
N THR A 544 -9.43 -12.13 38.03
CA THR A 544 -9.88 -12.70 39.32
C THR A 544 -11.36 -12.45 39.64
N ASP A 545 -11.99 -11.44 39.03
CA ASP A 545 -13.36 -11.00 39.36
C ASP A 545 -14.49 -11.87 38.75
N THR A 546 -14.18 -12.87 37.91
CA THR A 546 -15.19 -13.70 37.21
C THR A 546 -15.49 -15.07 37.86
N GLU A 547 -15.01 -15.34 39.08
CA GLU A 547 -15.00 -16.68 39.69
C GLU A 547 -16.36 -17.40 39.82
N THR A 548 -16.59 -18.38 38.92
CA THR A 548 -17.46 -19.55 39.15
C THR A 548 -16.78 -20.85 38.70
N ILE A 549 -17.20 -21.97 39.30
CA ILE A 549 -16.56 -23.31 39.36
C ILE A 549 -16.03 -23.90 38.01
N LEU A 550 -16.42 -23.38 36.84
CA LEU A 550 -15.80 -23.69 35.54
C LEU A 550 -14.34 -23.19 35.42
N GLU A 551 -13.96 -22.16 36.18
CA GLU A 551 -12.62 -21.56 36.16
C GLU A 551 -11.52 -22.45 36.74
N LYS A 552 -11.87 -23.52 37.48
CA LYS A 552 -10.89 -24.56 37.86
C LYS A 552 -10.56 -25.53 36.72
N ILE A 553 -11.42 -25.62 35.71
CA ILE A 553 -11.23 -26.48 34.53
C ILE A 553 -10.59 -25.69 33.38
N ILE A 554 -10.87 -24.39 33.25
CA ILE A 554 -10.27 -23.50 32.23
C ILE A 554 -8.84 -23.06 32.59
N LYS A 555 -8.42 -23.14 33.86
CA LYS A 555 -7.00 -22.97 34.25
C LYS A 555 -6.03 -23.94 33.55
N SER A 556 -6.51 -24.91 32.75
CA SER A 556 -5.69 -25.72 31.84
C SER A 556 -5.49 -25.14 30.42
N GLU A 557 -6.15 -24.05 30.03
CA GLU A 557 -6.00 -23.40 28.71
C GLU A 557 -5.68 -21.89 28.84
N LYS A 558 -4.37 -21.64 28.84
CA LYS A 558 -3.60 -20.38 28.84
C LYS A 558 -4.26 -19.11 28.26
N GLY A 559 -4.52 -18.13 29.13
CA GLY A 559 -4.12 -16.73 28.91
C GLY A 559 -3.06 -16.39 29.94
N ASN A 560 -1.80 -16.16 29.53
CA ASN A 560 -0.73 -15.76 30.44
C ASN A 560 -0.56 -14.25 30.32
N PHE A 561 -0.69 -13.48 31.40
CA PHE A 561 -0.39 -12.04 31.43
C PHE A 561 0.95 -11.71 30.74
N GLU A 562 1.98 -12.57 30.90
CA GLU A 562 3.28 -12.40 30.24
C GLU A 562 3.19 -12.46 28.71
N GLU A 563 2.21 -13.19 28.16
CA GLU A 563 1.97 -13.27 26.73
C GLU A 563 1.34 -11.97 26.21
N VAL A 564 0.39 -11.37 26.93
CA VAL A 564 -0.15 -10.04 26.60
C VAL A 564 0.96 -8.99 26.64
N LYS A 565 1.81 -9.00 27.68
CA LYS A 565 2.98 -8.13 27.79
C LYS A 565 3.95 -8.31 26.62
N LYS A 566 4.23 -9.55 26.22
CA LYS A 566 5.08 -9.86 25.06
C LYS A 566 4.47 -9.34 23.76
N ARG A 567 3.15 -9.49 23.58
CA ARG A 567 2.43 -8.98 22.41
C ARG A 567 2.45 -7.46 22.33
N LEU A 568 2.22 -6.76 23.45
CA LEU A 568 2.32 -5.30 23.51
C LEU A 568 3.68 -4.79 23.02
N LYS A 569 4.78 -5.46 23.39
CA LYS A 569 6.12 -5.10 22.93
C LYS A 569 6.34 -5.29 21.42
N ASN A 570 5.55 -6.14 20.77
CA ASN A 570 5.66 -6.43 19.35
C ASN A 570 4.66 -5.63 18.50
N LEU A 571 3.70 -4.93 19.11
CA LEU A 571 2.75 -4.09 18.38
C LEU A 571 3.44 -2.80 17.92
N LYS A 572 3.15 -2.39 16.69
CA LYS A 572 3.61 -1.12 16.12
C LYS A 572 2.60 -0.01 16.39
N LEU A 573 2.85 0.77 17.43
CA LEU A 573 2.06 1.95 17.80
C LEU A 573 2.77 3.22 17.33
N ILE A 574 2.25 3.81 16.25
CA ILE A 574 2.86 5.01 15.63
C ILE A 574 2.11 6.26 16.08
N GLN A 575 2.90 7.27 16.43
CA GLN A 575 2.45 8.60 16.80
C GLN A 575 2.69 9.57 15.64
N LEU A 576 1.62 10.17 15.10
CA LEU A 576 1.70 11.25 14.13
C LEU A 576 1.61 12.59 14.87
N ASP A 577 2.75 13.22 15.17
CA ASP A 577 2.79 14.41 16.04
C ASP A 577 3.99 15.33 15.72
N THR A 578 4.37 16.22 16.65
CA THR A 578 5.50 17.15 16.50
C THR A 578 6.87 16.53 16.69
N GLY A 579 6.94 15.21 16.82
CA GLY A 579 8.14 14.49 17.20
C GLY A 579 8.28 14.29 18.71
N TYR A 580 9.50 14.00 19.16
CA TYR A 580 9.80 13.69 20.55
C TYR A 580 10.95 14.52 21.13
N THR A 581 11.04 14.57 22.45
CA THR A 581 12.12 15.24 23.18
C THR A 581 12.77 14.29 24.19
N ASP A 582 13.93 14.67 24.71
CA ASP A 582 14.66 13.91 25.73
C ASP A 582 14.10 14.07 27.15
N HIS A 583 12.87 14.57 27.31
CA HIS A 583 12.27 14.77 28.63
C HIS A 583 12.27 13.46 29.42
N SER A 584 12.75 13.46 30.66
CA SER A 584 12.96 12.25 31.49
C SER A 584 11.72 11.35 31.62
N LYS A 585 10.52 11.92 31.45
CA LYS A 585 9.27 11.16 31.41
C LYS A 585 9.17 10.14 30.28
N VAL A 586 9.73 10.44 29.11
CA VAL A 586 9.60 9.63 27.89
C VAL A 586 10.97 9.20 27.32
N LYS A 587 12.07 9.67 27.92
CA LYS A 587 13.42 9.30 27.49
C LYS A 587 13.64 7.79 27.56
N GLY A 588 14.11 7.20 26.45
CA GLY A 588 14.30 5.75 26.33
C GLY A 588 13.01 4.96 26.17
N ARG A 589 11.90 5.64 25.82
CA ARG A 589 10.55 5.04 25.73
C ARG A 589 9.93 5.07 24.33
N PHE A 590 10.66 5.66 23.39
CA PHE A 590 10.34 5.62 21.98
C PHE A 590 11.17 4.55 21.29
N ASN A 591 10.67 4.07 20.15
CA ASN A 591 11.43 3.25 19.24
C ASN A 591 12.16 4.18 18.25
N TYR A 592 13.43 4.48 18.55
CA TYR A 592 14.30 5.34 17.73
C TYR A 592 14.90 4.62 16.51
N GLU A 593 14.65 3.31 16.34
CA GLU A 593 15.14 2.57 15.17
C GLU A 593 14.18 2.70 13.99
N ASN A 594 12.92 3.04 14.27
CA ASN A 594 11.86 3.14 13.29
C ASN A 594 11.19 4.54 13.31
N ASP A 595 11.79 5.53 13.96
CA ASP A 595 11.26 6.90 13.92
C ASP A 595 11.52 7.55 12.57
N GLU A 596 10.65 8.47 12.17
CA GLU A 596 10.78 9.15 10.88
C GLU A 596 10.34 10.61 10.97
N ASP A 597 11.02 11.47 10.20
CA ASP A 597 10.71 12.88 10.05
C ASP A 597 10.27 13.19 8.62
N PHE A 598 9.03 13.63 8.48
CA PHE A 598 8.42 13.98 7.19
C PHE A 598 8.49 15.49 6.88
N ILE A 599 9.29 16.25 7.64
CA ILE A 599 9.52 17.68 7.50
C ILE A 599 10.94 17.93 6.96
N ASP A 600 11.97 17.45 7.66
CA ASP A 600 13.38 17.75 7.37
C ASP A 600 14.30 16.50 7.30
N GLY A 601 13.78 15.31 7.61
CA GLY A 601 14.32 14.03 7.14
C GLY A 601 15.54 13.46 7.89
N SER A 602 15.74 13.79 9.16
CA SER A 602 16.86 13.26 9.96
C SER A 602 16.44 12.21 11.00
N ASP A 603 15.79 12.64 12.07
CA ASP A 603 15.14 11.82 13.08
C ASP A 603 13.87 12.55 13.55
N ALA A 604 12.93 11.87 14.20
CA ALA A 604 11.67 12.51 14.60
C ALA A 604 11.84 13.47 15.82
N ARG A 605 13.05 13.97 16.07
CA ARG A 605 13.37 14.73 17.27
C ARG A 605 12.87 16.17 17.14
N ASP A 606 12.16 16.61 18.16
CA ASP A 606 11.73 17.99 18.30
C ASP A 606 12.85 18.82 18.94
N GLU A 607 13.42 19.73 18.17
CA GLU A 607 14.49 20.64 18.59
C GLU A 607 14.04 21.68 19.62
N MET A 608 12.77 21.68 20.01
CA MET A 608 12.14 22.63 20.93
C MET A 608 12.21 24.09 20.44
N VAL A 609 12.17 24.28 19.11
CA VAL A 609 12.22 25.60 18.49
C VAL A 609 10.92 26.35 18.77
N LYS A 610 11.02 27.44 19.54
CA LYS A 610 9.89 28.32 19.84
C LYS A 610 9.63 29.25 18.65
N GLY A 611 8.37 29.39 18.26
CA GLY A 611 7.98 30.23 17.13
C GLY A 611 6.49 30.55 17.13
N LEU A 612 6.06 31.41 16.20
CA LEU A 612 4.64 31.73 16.02
C LEU A 612 3.90 30.47 15.55
N LEU A 613 2.94 29.97 16.33
CA LEU A 613 2.16 28.75 16.02
C LEU A 613 2.97 27.43 16.02
N LYS A 614 4.24 27.42 16.46
CA LYS A 614 4.98 26.18 16.73
C LYS A 614 4.61 25.66 18.11
N HIS A 615 4.45 24.35 18.26
CA HIS A 615 4.07 23.70 19.52
C HIS A 615 5.12 22.72 20.04
N PRO A 616 6.33 23.20 20.38
CA PRO A 616 7.45 22.33 20.73
C PRO A 616 7.15 21.43 21.93
N GLY A 617 7.51 20.17 21.80
CA GLY A 617 7.34 19.11 22.79
C GLY A 617 5.91 18.61 22.93
N HIS A 618 5.01 18.91 21.98
CA HIS A 618 3.64 18.40 22.02
C HIS A 618 3.58 16.87 21.90
N GLY A 619 4.32 16.28 20.96
CA GLY A 619 4.39 14.83 20.84
C GLY A 619 4.91 14.14 22.11
N THR A 620 5.88 14.74 22.80
CA THR A 620 6.32 14.30 24.14
C THR A 620 5.18 14.32 25.18
N ARG A 621 4.37 15.39 25.20
CA ARG A 621 3.25 15.52 26.15
C ARG A 621 2.22 14.42 25.92
N THR A 622 1.81 14.20 24.68
CA THR A 622 0.79 13.21 24.32
C THR A 622 1.31 11.77 24.48
N ALA A 623 2.56 11.49 24.10
CA ALA A 623 3.21 10.19 24.32
C ALA A 623 3.32 9.82 25.81
N SER A 624 3.53 10.82 26.69
CA SER A 624 3.63 10.59 28.13
C SER A 624 2.37 9.97 28.74
N ILE A 625 1.20 10.19 28.11
CA ILE A 625 -0.07 9.58 28.52
C ILE A 625 -0.07 8.08 28.23
N ILE A 626 0.72 7.60 27.25
CA ILE A 626 0.85 6.17 26.93
C ILE A 626 2.00 5.54 27.70
N CYS A 627 3.21 6.10 27.61
CA CYS A 627 4.44 5.45 28.08
C CYS A 627 5.20 6.22 29.18
N GLY A 628 4.66 7.33 29.72
CA GLY A 628 5.36 8.18 30.69
C GLY A 628 5.81 7.43 31.96
N GLY A 629 7.12 7.44 32.24
CA GLY A 629 7.75 6.76 33.37
C GLY A 629 7.98 7.66 34.60
N LYS A 630 8.96 7.31 35.46
CA LYS A 630 9.34 8.14 36.62
C LYS A 630 10.15 9.38 36.23
N MET A 631 10.00 10.44 37.02
CA MET A 631 10.81 11.66 36.89
C MET A 631 11.36 12.05 38.26
N ASN A 632 12.61 12.52 38.32
CA ASN A 632 13.20 13.02 39.57
C ASN A 632 12.74 14.46 39.86
N TYR A 633 11.45 14.63 40.16
CA TYR A 633 10.81 15.93 40.38
C TYR A 633 9.88 15.88 41.58
N LYS A 634 9.87 16.93 42.41
CA LYS A 634 9.11 16.97 43.68
C LYS A 634 7.60 16.80 43.46
N SER A 635 7.08 17.31 42.35
CA SER A 635 5.67 17.19 41.98
C SER A 635 5.45 16.16 40.86
N ASP A 636 6.22 15.07 40.84
CA ASP A 636 5.89 13.92 40.00
C ASP A 636 4.48 13.40 40.33
N GLY A 637 3.75 12.81 39.36
CA GLY A 637 2.39 12.35 39.65
C GLY A 637 1.60 11.68 38.51
N ASN A 638 1.87 11.99 37.24
CA ASN A 638 1.21 11.29 36.12
C ASN A 638 2.14 10.23 35.49
N TYR A 639 1.56 9.11 35.07
CA TYR A 639 2.26 7.97 34.45
C TYR A 639 1.45 7.42 33.27
N GLY A 640 2.16 6.88 32.29
CA GLY A 640 1.55 6.34 31.09
C GLY A 640 0.60 5.18 31.35
N ILE A 641 -0.52 5.12 30.64
CA ILE A 641 -1.51 4.06 30.70
C ILE A 641 -0.85 2.69 30.48
N LEU A 642 0.10 2.57 29.54
CA LEU A 642 0.78 1.31 29.22
C LEU A 642 2.10 1.17 29.99
N THR A 643 2.00 1.26 31.31
CA THR A 643 3.12 1.01 32.23
C THR A 643 2.80 -0.08 33.26
N ASP A 644 3.84 -0.76 33.75
CA ASP A 644 3.74 -1.68 34.86
C ASP A 644 3.75 -0.97 36.23
N LYS A 645 3.64 -1.72 37.32
CA LYS A 645 3.66 -1.18 38.70
C LYS A 645 4.95 -0.44 39.06
N ASN A 646 6.04 -0.76 38.37
CA ASN A 646 7.33 -0.09 38.54
C ASN A 646 7.42 1.19 37.71
N LYS A 647 6.37 1.48 36.91
CA LYS A 647 6.26 2.59 35.96
C LYS A 647 7.21 2.40 34.77
N GLU A 648 7.49 1.15 34.42
CA GLU A 648 8.19 0.80 33.19
C GLU A 648 7.21 0.57 32.04
N GLN A 649 7.61 0.96 30.83
CA GLN A 649 6.76 0.84 29.66
C GLN A 649 6.45 -0.62 29.28
N LEU A 650 5.27 -0.83 28.73
CA LEU A 650 4.83 -2.11 28.17
C LEU A 650 4.86 -2.13 26.64
N ILE A 651 4.94 -0.95 26.01
CA ILE A 651 5.03 -0.76 24.56
C ILE A 651 5.99 0.40 24.26
N GLU A 652 6.62 0.37 23.10
CA GLU A 652 7.38 1.50 22.55
C GLU A 652 6.48 2.29 21.61
N VAL A 653 6.50 3.62 21.72
CA VAL A 653 5.84 4.50 20.76
C VAL A 653 6.82 4.78 19.62
N ILE A 654 6.39 4.68 18.37
CA ILE A 654 7.18 5.03 17.18
C ILE A 654 6.80 6.46 16.77
N PRO A 655 7.67 7.47 16.96
CA PRO A 655 7.34 8.85 16.64
C PRO A 655 7.54 9.13 15.14
N TYR A 656 6.49 9.59 14.47
CA TYR A 656 6.54 10.18 13.13
C TYR A 656 6.29 11.69 13.26
N ARG A 657 7.33 12.49 12.97
CA ARG A 657 7.26 13.94 13.01
C ARG A 657 6.67 14.44 11.69
N ILE A 658 5.44 14.95 11.75
CA ILE A 658 4.70 15.38 10.54
C ILE A 658 4.42 16.89 10.48
N ALA A 659 4.55 17.58 11.62
CA ALA A 659 4.38 19.03 11.71
C ALA A 659 5.20 19.60 12.88
N GLU A 660 5.52 20.88 12.87
CA GLU A 660 6.08 21.56 14.05
C GLU A 660 4.98 22.13 14.97
N SER A 661 3.71 21.83 14.69
CA SER A 661 2.51 22.42 15.31
C SER A 661 1.37 21.41 15.45
N VAL A 662 0.45 21.65 16.39
CA VAL A 662 -0.77 20.83 16.62
C VAL A 662 -1.95 21.18 15.72
N VAL A 663 -1.85 22.32 15.03
CA VAL A 663 -2.58 22.52 13.79
C VAL A 663 -1.67 21.96 12.72
N LEU A 664 -2.17 21.18 11.76
CA LEU A 664 -1.34 20.69 10.65
C LEU A 664 -0.94 21.90 9.78
N ILE A 665 0.07 22.64 10.24
CA ILE A 665 0.63 23.82 9.63
C ILE A 665 1.80 23.34 8.78
N GLY A 666 1.47 23.13 7.51
CA GLY A 666 2.36 22.51 6.54
C GLY A 666 1.54 21.95 5.39
N ARG A 667 2.18 21.11 4.58
CA ARG A 667 1.54 20.46 3.43
C ARG A 667 0.84 19.19 3.87
N GLY A 668 -0.33 18.92 3.32
CA GLY A 668 -1.05 17.67 3.59
C GLY A 668 -0.23 16.45 3.20
N LYS A 669 0.71 16.61 2.26
CA LYS A 669 1.54 15.56 1.72
C LYS A 669 2.34 14.84 2.81
N ASN A 670 2.89 15.57 3.78
CA ASN A 670 3.64 15.00 4.90
C ASN A 670 2.81 14.01 5.71
N LEU A 671 1.54 14.36 5.98
CA LEU A 671 0.62 13.46 6.67
C LEU A 671 0.31 12.21 5.85
N VAL A 672 0.06 12.37 4.55
CA VAL A 672 -0.24 11.22 3.66
C VAL A 672 0.98 10.30 3.56
N ASP A 673 2.18 10.85 3.40
CA ASP A 673 3.41 10.08 3.32
C ASP A 673 3.67 9.30 4.61
N ALA A 674 3.43 9.91 5.77
CA ALA A 674 3.51 9.23 7.06
C ALA A 674 2.51 8.08 7.20
N VAL A 675 1.29 8.24 6.66
CA VAL A 675 0.29 7.16 6.65
C VAL A 675 0.67 6.06 5.66
N ASN A 676 1.16 6.41 4.48
CA ASN A 676 1.66 5.44 3.50
C ASN A 676 2.81 4.62 4.09
N GLN A 677 3.73 5.27 4.79
CA GLN A 677 4.83 4.59 5.47
C GLN A 677 4.33 3.69 6.61
N ALA A 678 3.37 4.15 7.41
CA ALA A 678 2.74 3.33 8.44
C ALA A 678 2.04 2.08 7.86
N VAL A 679 1.36 2.21 6.71
CA VAL A 679 0.77 1.07 6.00
C VAL A 679 1.85 0.11 5.51
N ASN A 680 2.90 0.64 4.87
CA ASN A 680 4.01 -0.16 4.32
C ASN A 680 4.77 -0.92 5.41
N THR A 681 4.94 -0.31 6.58
CA THR A 681 5.62 -0.93 7.73
C THR A 681 4.71 -1.86 8.52
N GLY A 682 3.42 -1.97 8.18
CA GLY A 682 2.46 -2.84 8.85
C GLY A 682 2.11 -2.36 10.26
N ALA A 683 1.87 -1.05 10.42
CA ALA A 683 1.46 -0.46 11.69
C ALA A 683 0.18 -1.10 12.23
N ASP A 684 0.08 -1.25 13.56
CA ASP A 684 -1.09 -1.80 14.19
C ASP A 684 -2.12 -0.73 14.55
N ILE A 685 -1.62 0.38 15.07
CA ILE A 685 -2.39 1.50 15.61
C ILE A 685 -1.68 2.80 15.23
N LEU A 686 -2.45 3.76 14.76
CA LEU A 686 -2.03 5.16 14.58
C LEU A 686 -2.74 6.01 15.62
N PHE A 687 -2.07 7.04 16.12
CA PHE A 687 -2.78 8.12 16.78
C PHE A 687 -2.24 9.49 16.37
N MET A 688 -3.16 10.43 16.17
CA MET A 688 -2.87 11.77 15.69
C MET A 688 -3.59 12.78 16.57
N CYS A 689 -2.80 13.68 17.15
CA CYS A 689 -3.25 14.66 18.14
C CYS A 689 -3.35 16.08 17.55
N MET A 690 -3.61 16.16 16.25
CA MET A 690 -3.69 17.38 15.44
C MET A 690 -4.69 17.18 14.29
N GLY A 691 -5.06 18.26 13.61
CA GLY A 691 -5.96 18.18 12.45
C GLY A 691 -5.99 19.43 11.57
N SER A 692 -6.80 19.35 10.52
CA SER A 692 -7.04 20.44 9.56
C SER A 692 -8.45 20.33 8.94
N TYR A 693 -8.75 21.15 7.95
CA TYR A 693 -9.95 21.00 7.15
C TYR A 693 -9.83 19.77 6.22
N PRO A 694 -10.96 19.09 5.88
CA PRO A 694 -10.94 17.91 5.04
C PRO A 694 -10.43 18.18 3.61
N ARG A 695 -9.60 17.24 3.12
CA ARG A 695 -9.08 17.18 1.75
C ARG A 695 -9.22 15.77 1.18
N LEU A 696 -9.14 15.63 -0.15
CA LEU A 696 -9.33 14.35 -0.83
C LEU A 696 -8.24 13.34 -0.45
N MET A 697 -6.97 13.75 -0.53
CA MET A 697 -5.78 12.96 -0.20
C MET A 697 -5.80 12.47 1.25
N ILE A 698 -6.26 13.28 2.20
CA ILE A 698 -6.32 12.85 3.61
C ILE A 698 -7.48 11.85 3.80
N SER A 699 -8.61 12.06 3.13
CA SER A 699 -9.74 11.12 3.13
C SER A 699 -9.34 9.74 2.61
N GLU A 700 -8.57 9.72 1.52
CA GLU A 700 -8.08 8.49 0.91
C GLU A 700 -6.96 7.83 1.74
N ALA A 701 -6.12 8.60 2.42
CA ALA A 701 -5.14 8.06 3.38
C ALA A 701 -5.84 7.38 4.56
N ALA A 702 -6.90 8.00 5.10
CA ALA A 702 -7.72 7.40 6.15
C ALA A 702 -8.38 6.08 5.69
N LYS A 703 -8.88 6.05 4.45
CA LYS A 703 -9.40 4.82 3.84
C LYS A 703 -8.31 3.76 3.69
N SER A 704 -7.12 4.11 3.22
CA SER A 704 -5.98 3.19 3.08
C SER A 704 -5.60 2.53 4.42
N ALA A 705 -5.48 3.31 5.50
CA ALA A 705 -5.21 2.78 6.83
C ALA A 705 -6.32 1.82 7.30
N TYR A 706 -7.58 2.20 7.11
CA TYR A 706 -8.74 1.39 7.45
C TYR A 706 -8.78 0.05 6.70
N GLU A 707 -8.55 0.04 5.39
CA GLU A 707 -8.54 -1.17 4.55
C GLU A 707 -7.42 -2.15 4.95
N ASN A 708 -6.32 -1.63 5.52
CA ASN A 708 -5.20 -2.41 6.04
C ASN A 708 -5.37 -2.82 7.52
N GLY A 709 -6.53 -2.54 8.13
CA GLY A 709 -6.83 -2.97 9.50
C GLY A 709 -6.11 -2.18 10.59
N ILE A 710 -5.67 -0.97 10.25
CA ILE A 710 -4.95 -0.06 11.15
C ILE A 710 -5.97 0.77 11.93
N ILE A 711 -5.91 0.69 13.27
CA ILE A 711 -6.81 1.48 14.13
C ILE A 711 -6.23 2.90 14.24
N TRP A 712 -6.83 3.87 13.55
CA TRP A 712 -6.37 5.26 13.60
C TRP A 712 -7.22 6.11 14.53
N CYS A 713 -6.66 6.49 15.68
CA CYS A 713 -7.29 7.35 16.69
C CYS A 713 -6.97 8.82 16.44
N CYS A 714 -7.98 9.68 16.33
CA CYS A 714 -7.81 11.06 15.90
C CYS A 714 -8.52 12.04 16.85
N ALA A 715 -7.83 13.13 17.19
CA ALA A 715 -8.40 14.22 17.98
C ALA A 715 -9.58 14.88 17.23
N ALA A 716 -10.74 15.04 17.88
CA ALA A 716 -11.91 15.64 17.24
C ALA A 716 -11.70 17.13 16.88
N GLY A 717 -10.81 17.83 17.57
CA GLY A 717 -10.54 19.26 17.37
C GLY A 717 -10.77 20.09 18.63
N ASN A 718 -10.16 21.27 18.68
CA ASN A 718 -10.24 22.19 19.81
C ASN A 718 -10.84 23.53 19.35
N GLU A 719 -11.92 23.97 20.01
CA GLU A 719 -12.51 25.31 19.88
C GLU A 719 -12.95 25.73 18.45
N VAL A 720 -13.09 24.76 17.54
CA VAL A 720 -13.52 24.99 16.14
C VAL A 720 -14.93 24.49 15.85
N GLU A 721 -15.64 23.99 16.87
CA GLU A 721 -17.04 23.51 16.89
C GLU A 721 -17.43 22.41 15.88
N THR A 722 -16.58 22.13 14.89
CA THR A 722 -16.72 21.03 13.93
C THR A 722 -15.58 20.03 14.11
N ILE A 723 -15.84 18.79 13.71
CA ILE A 723 -14.86 17.70 13.81
C ILE A 723 -13.82 17.86 12.70
N VAL A 724 -12.54 17.94 13.04
CA VAL A 724 -11.46 18.17 12.07
C VAL A 724 -11.05 16.89 11.34
N ALA A 725 -10.40 17.03 10.18
CA ALA A 725 -9.75 15.91 9.51
C ALA A 725 -8.40 15.59 10.19
N PRO A 726 -8.03 14.30 10.33
CA PRO A 726 -8.70 13.13 9.77
C PRO A 726 -9.84 12.54 10.61
N ALA A 727 -10.10 13.04 11.83
CA ALA A 727 -11.10 12.46 12.75
C ALA A 727 -12.51 12.36 12.15
N LEU A 728 -12.90 13.27 11.27
CA LEU A 728 -14.22 13.22 10.64
C LEU A 728 -14.41 12.05 9.67
N TYR A 729 -13.33 11.40 9.20
CA TYR A 729 -13.42 10.37 8.16
C TYR A 729 -13.90 9.02 8.73
N PRO A 730 -14.79 8.30 8.02
CA PRO A 730 -15.42 7.08 8.53
C PRO A 730 -14.44 5.99 8.98
N GLY A 731 -13.29 5.86 8.33
CA GLY A 731 -12.27 4.85 8.65
C GLY A 731 -11.47 5.13 9.93
N THR A 732 -11.64 6.29 10.56
CA THR A 732 -10.91 6.70 11.78
C THR A 732 -11.77 6.62 13.03
N ILE A 733 -11.15 6.67 14.21
CA ILE A 733 -11.80 6.76 15.52
C ILE A 733 -11.70 8.20 16.03
N ALA A 734 -12.81 8.94 16.01
CA ALA A 734 -12.85 10.33 16.46
C ALA A 734 -13.01 10.45 17.97
N VAL A 735 -12.12 11.22 18.61
CA VAL A 735 -12.01 11.31 20.08
C VAL A 735 -12.32 12.71 20.59
N ALA A 736 -13.40 12.86 21.35
CA ALA A 736 -13.72 14.06 22.10
C ALA A 736 -13.07 14.07 23.50
N ALA A 737 -13.05 15.23 24.16
CA ALA A 737 -12.45 15.40 25.48
C ALA A 737 -13.51 15.55 26.59
N ILE A 738 -13.21 15.01 27.76
CA ILE A 738 -13.94 15.25 29.02
C ILE A 738 -13.04 15.83 30.10
N ASN A 739 -13.70 16.30 31.16
CA ASN A 739 -13.08 16.88 32.33
C ASN A 739 -13.27 16.04 33.62
N PRO A 740 -12.63 16.42 34.74
CA PRO A 740 -12.73 15.70 36.00
C PRO A 740 -14.16 15.55 36.57
N ASN A 741 -15.11 16.35 36.10
CA ASN A 741 -16.52 16.27 36.48
C ASN A 741 -17.34 15.33 35.57
N GLN A 742 -16.70 14.52 34.72
CA GLN A 742 -17.35 13.62 33.75
C GLN A 742 -18.20 14.34 32.70
N LYS A 743 -17.91 15.62 32.45
CA LYS A 743 -18.61 16.42 31.43
C LYS A 743 -17.72 16.60 30.21
N PRO A 744 -18.31 16.72 29.00
CA PRO A 744 -17.57 17.17 27.83
C PRO A 744 -16.81 18.46 28.12
N TRP A 745 -15.55 18.53 27.69
CA TRP A 745 -14.76 19.75 27.76
C TRP A 745 -15.38 20.79 26.85
N ARG A 746 -15.55 22.03 27.34
CA ARG A 746 -16.14 23.12 26.55
C ARG A 746 -15.37 23.41 25.26
N GLY A 747 -14.05 23.21 25.27
CA GLY A 747 -13.21 23.37 24.08
C GLY A 747 -13.22 22.19 23.12
N SER A 748 -13.93 21.08 23.40
CA SER A 748 -13.97 19.93 22.49
C SER A 748 -14.85 20.21 21.28
N SER A 749 -14.33 19.96 20.08
CA SER A 749 -15.16 19.79 18.89
C SER A 749 -16.16 18.65 19.08
N TYR A 750 -17.29 18.74 18.38
CA TYR A 750 -18.45 17.87 18.59
C TYR A 750 -19.21 17.55 17.30
N GLY A 751 -19.97 16.45 17.33
CA GLY A 751 -20.90 16.06 16.27
C GLY A 751 -20.97 14.55 16.04
N LYS A 752 -21.80 14.13 15.08
CA LYS A 752 -22.15 12.72 14.85
C LYS A 752 -20.99 11.80 14.46
N ALA A 753 -19.90 12.34 13.94
CA ALA A 753 -18.73 11.54 13.61
C ALA A 753 -17.85 11.24 14.84
N VAL A 754 -18.10 11.87 16.01
CA VAL A 754 -17.40 11.51 17.25
C VAL A 754 -17.78 10.09 17.66
N ASP A 755 -16.80 9.22 17.82
CA ASP A 755 -17.03 7.84 18.26
C ASP A 755 -17.15 7.74 19.77
N ILE A 756 -16.28 8.45 20.49
CA ILE A 756 -16.07 8.29 21.93
C ILE A 756 -15.42 9.54 22.54
N ALA A 757 -15.52 9.69 23.86
CA ALA A 757 -14.77 10.69 24.62
C ALA A 757 -13.78 10.08 25.63
N ALA A 758 -12.72 10.81 25.93
CA ALA A 758 -11.69 10.43 26.91
C ALA A 758 -11.15 11.67 27.68
N PRO A 759 -10.38 11.48 28.77
CA PRO A 759 -9.81 12.57 29.56
C PRO A 759 -8.98 13.56 28.74
N GLY A 760 -9.36 14.84 28.74
CA GLY A 760 -8.68 15.86 27.94
C GLY A 760 -8.67 17.29 28.48
N GLU A 761 -9.41 17.61 29.55
CA GLU A 761 -9.31 18.93 30.23
C GLU A 761 -8.48 18.83 31.50
N ASP A 762 -7.47 19.68 31.65
CA ASP A 762 -6.54 19.70 32.79
C ASP A 762 -5.88 18.34 33.07
N VAL A 763 -5.26 17.77 32.04
CA VAL A 763 -4.42 16.56 32.13
C VAL A 763 -2.99 16.96 32.51
N TYR A 764 -2.40 16.29 33.51
CA TYR A 764 -1.07 16.62 34.01
C TYR A 764 0.04 16.00 33.14
N VAL A 765 0.79 16.81 32.40
CA VAL A 765 1.74 16.39 31.35
C VAL A 765 3.13 17.01 31.54
N PRO A 766 4.20 16.39 30.99
CA PRO A 766 5.55 16.95 31.04
C PRO A 766 5.67 18.28 30.28
N SER A 767 6.52 19.19 30.74
CA SER A 767 6.81 20.45 30.06
C SER A 767 8.20 20.94 30.40
N MET A 768 8.66 21.99 29.74
CA MET A 768 9.87 22.71 30.09
C MET A 768 9.52 24.10 30.62
N ASP A 769 10.26 24.56 31.63
CA ASP A 769 10.18 25.95 32.09
C ASP A 769 10.98 26.90 31.16
N LYS A 770 10.99 28.19 31.48
CA LYS A 770 11.75 29.22 30.76
C LYS A 770 13.26 29.00 30.75
N GLU A 771 13.78 28.35 31.77
CA GLU A 771 15.20 28.01 31.94
C GLU A 771 15.53 26.65 31.31
N LYS A 772 14.55 26.02 30.65
CA LYS A 772 14.62 24.67 30.07
C LYS A 772 14.82 23.56 31.10
N ASN A 773 14.44 23.79 32.36
CA ASN A 773 14.33 22.72 33.33
C ASN A 773 13.04 21.93 33.08
N GLU A 774 13.12 20.62 33.30
CA GLU A 774 11.97 19.73 33.21
C GLU A 774 10.98 20.01 34.34
N ILE A 775 9.70 20.17 33.99
CA ILE A 775 8.59 20.40 34.92
C ILE A 775 7.36 19.57 34.49
N MET A 776 6.30 19.65 35.28
CA MET A 776 4.98 19.11 34.93
C MET A 776 3.93 20.22 34.98
N ALA A 777 2.93 20.16 34.12
CA ALA A 777 1.86 21.18 34.02
C ALA A 777 0.53 20.57 33.58
N TYR A 778 -0.58 21.22 33.94
CA TYR A 778 -1.90 20.87 33.42
C TYR A 778 -2.10 21.44 32.02
N GLY A 779 -2.62 20.62 31.10
CA GLY A 779 -2.98 21.00 29.74
C GLY A 779 -4.36 20.50 29.36
N SER A 780 -5.03 21.23 28.47
CA SER A 780 -6.35 20.90 27.95
C SER A 780 -6.34 20.75 26.42
N GLY A 781 -7.06 19.77 25.89
CA GLY A 781 -7.08 19.43 24.47
C GLY A 781 -7.67 18.05 24.17
N THR A 782 -8.37 17.92 23.05
CA THR A 782 -8.70 16.59 22.48
C THR A 782 -7.44 15.78 22.14
N SER A 783 -6.33 16.47 21.88
CA SER A 783 -4.97 15.93 21.80
C SER A 783 -4.55 15.10 23.02
N TYR A 784 -5.02 15.44 24.23
CA TYR A 784 -4.74 14.63 25.43
C TYR A 784 -5.74 13.48 25.61
N ALA A 785 -6.93 13.56 25.02
CA ALA A 785 -7.91 12.49 25.03
C ALA A 785 -7.51 11.32 24.11
N THR A 786 -7.08 11.62 22.88
CA THR A 786 -6.67 10.65 21.86
C THR A 786 -5.70 9.54 22.32
N PRO A 787 -4.58 9.82 23.01
CA PRO A 787 -3.64 8.78 23.44
C PRO A 787 -4.24 7.76 24.43
N HIS A 788 -5.30 8.11 25.17
CA HIS A 788 -6.01 7.13 26.00
C HIS A 788 -6.70 6.05 25.16
N ILE A 789 -7.30 6.43 24.02
CA ILE A 789 -7.94 5.51 23.09
C ILE A 789 -6.90 4.64 22.38
N ALA A 790 -5.76 5.22 21.99
CA ALA A 790 -4.64 4.48 21.39
C ALA A 790 -4.08 3.41 22.35
N ALA A 791 -3.93 3.77 23.63
CA ALA A 791 -3.51 2.82 24.66
C ALA A 791 -4.53 1.68 24.86
N ALA A 792 -5.83 2.01 24.86
CA ALA A 792 -6.90 1.02 24.95
C ALA A 792 -6.93 0.08 23.72
N ALA A 793 -6.69 0.60 22.52
CA ALA A 793 -6.58 -0.18 21.29
C ALA A 793 -5.42 -1.18 21.35
N ALA A 794 -4.25 -0.75 21.83
CA ALA A 794 -3.09 -1.64 22.01
C ALA A 794 -3.38 -2.78 22.99
N LEU A 795 -4.02 -2.48 24.14
CA LEU A 795 -4.40 -3.50 25.12
C LEU A 795 -5.43 -4.47 24.56
N TRP A 796 -6.47 -3.97 23.91
CA TRP A 796 -7.51 -4.79 23.31
C TRP A 796 -6.94 -5.71 22.21
N LYS A 797 -6.05 -5.20 21.35
CA LYS A 797 -5.42 -5.97 20.28
C LYS A 797 -4.46 -7.02 20.85
N ALA A 798 -3.63 -6.67 21.83
CA ALA A 798 -2.71 -7.61 22.47
C ALA A 798 -3.44 -8.74 23.21
N LYS A 799 -4.51 -8.42 23.95
CA LYS A 799 -5.34 -9.40 24.66
C LYS A 799 -6.01 -10.38 23.70
N ASN A 800 -6.57 -9.88 22.60
CA ASN A 800 -7.39 -10.68 21.68
C ASN A 800 -6.63 -11.17 20.43
N PHE A 801 -5.30 -11.03 20.40
CA PHE A 801 -4.45 -11.23 19.22
C PHE A 801 -4.82 -12.48 18.40
N ASP A 802 -4.77 -13.68 18.99
CA ASP A 802 -5.00 -14.93 18.26
C ASP A 802 -6.43 -15.02 17.68
N GLU A 803 -7.43 -14.59 18.44
CA GLU A 803 -8.83 -14.66 18.03
C GLU A 803 -9.17 -13.61 16.98
N ILE A 804 -8.53 -12.42 17.00
CA ILE A 804 -8.68 -11.40 15.96
C ILE A 804 -8.29 -11.98 14.59
N TYR A 805 -7.07 -12.53 14.46
CA TYR A 805 -6.56 -13.02 13.18
C TYR A 805 -7.19 -14.35 12.73
N LYS A 806 -7.81 -15.09 13.66
CA LYS A 806 -8.61 -16.27 13.34
C LYS A 806 -10.02 -15.93 12.88
N LYS A 807 -10.63 -14.89 13.46
CA LYS A 807 -12.05 -14.56 13.25
C LYS A 807 -12.28 -13.64 12.06
N TYR A 808 -11.37 -12.70 11.81
CA TYR A 808 -11.55 -11.65 10.80
C TYR A 808 -10.70 -11.94 9.57
N GLN A 809 -11.36 -12.09 8.41
CA GLN A 809 -10.72 -12.42 7.14
C GLN A 809 -10.24 -11.19 6.38
N PHE A 810 -10.92 -10.05 6.57
CA PHE A 810 -10.56 -8.79 5.95
C PHE A 810 -10.00 -7.83 7.01
N PRO A 811 -8.86 -7.14 6.77
CA PRO A 811 -8.22 -6.33 7.80
C PRO A 811 -9.11 -5.22 8.37
N TRP A 812 -9.93 -4.56 7.54
CA TRP A 812 -10.88 -3.52 7.99
C TRP A 812 -11.84 -3.99 9.10
N GLN A 813 -12.14 -5.30 9.17
CA GLN A 813 -13.00 -5.86 10.22
C GLN A 813 -12.37 -5.72 11.61
N ILE A 814 -11.04 -5.63 11.70
CA ILE A 814 -10.34 -5.39 12.97
C ILE A 814 -10.70 -4.01 13.52
N VAL A 815 -10.74 -2.99 12.66
CA VAL A 815 -11.08 -1.61 13.03
C VAL A 815 -12.53 -1.54 13.51
N GLU A 816 -13.46 -2.14 12.77
CA GLU A 816 -14.88 -2.13 13.13
C GLU A 816 -15.21 -3.02 14.33
N ALA A 817 -14.48 -4.12 14.51
CA ALA A 817 -14.57 -4.92 15.74
C ALA A 817 -14.12 -4.11 16.95
N PHE A 818 -12.99 -3.40 16.86
CA PHE A 818 -12.53 -2.51 17.91
C PHE A 818 -13.54 -1.40 18.18
N ARG A 819 -14.00 -0.68 17.14
CA ARG A 819 -15.01 0.39 17.25
C ARG A 819 -16.29 -0.09 17.95
N THR A 820 -16.76 -1.28 17.60
CA THR A 820 -17.95 -1.90 18.20
C THR A 820 -17.72 -2.23 19.67
N CYS A 821 -16.62 -2.91 20.00
CA CYS A 821 -16.28 -3.22 21.40
C CYS A 821 -16.14 -1.93 22.22
N LEU A 822 -15.46 -0.93 21.67
CA LEU A 822 -15.22 0.37 22.28
C LEU A 822 -16.52 1.10 22.62
N LYS A 823 -17.47 1.20 21.68
CA LYS A 823 -18.77 1.86 21.91
C LYS A 823 -19.65 1.10 22.89
N ASN A 824 -19.57 -0.22 22.92
CA ASN A 824 -20.36 -1.06 23.84
C ASN A 824 -19.82 -1.09 25.27
N SER A 825 -18.59 -0.64 25.48
CA SER A 825 -17.90 -0.72 26.76
C SER A 825 -17.74 0.62 27.47
N VAL A 826 -18.40 1.68 27.02
CA VAL A 826 -18.24 3.01 27.59
C VAL A 826 -18.89 3.13 28.97
N PHE A 827 -18.33 3.99 29.81
CA PHE A 827 -19.06 4.58 30.91
C PHE A 827 -19.92 5.73 30.38
N LYS A 828 -21.23 5.70 30.64
CA LYS A 828 -22.17 6.71 30.14
C LYS A 828 -22.83 7.46 31.31
N PRO A 829 -22.47 8.74 31.52
CA PRO A 829 -23.19 9.61 32.47
C PRO A 829 -24.67 9.78 32.10
N ASP A 830 -25.53 10.01 33.09
CA ASP A 830 -27.00 10.07 32.91
C ASP A 830 -27.44 11.11 31.87
N SER A 831 -26.73 12.23 31.74
CA SER A 831 -27.04 13.32 30.80
C SER A 831 -26.07 13.38 29.61
N TRP A 832 -25.54 12.24 29.17
CA TRP A 832 -24.56 12.20 28.08
C TRP A 832 -25.19 12.43 26.70
N ASP A 833 -24.66 13.41 25.97
CA ASP A 833 -25.07 13.74 24.61
C ASP A 833 -24.33 12.86 23.59
N THR A 834 -24.99 11.78 23.18
CA THR A 834 -24.43 10.80 22.24
C THR A 834 -24.29 11.33 20.81
N ASP A 835 -25.11 12.30 20.42
CA ASP A 835 -25.07 12.85 19.05
C ASP A 835 -23.85 13.75 18.84
N ASN A 836 -23.33 14.35 19.91
CA ASN A 836 -22.25 15.32 19.85
C ASN A 836 -20.91 14.80 20.39
N TYR A 837 -20.92 13.90 21.38
CA TYR A 837 -19.70 13.44 22.05
C TYR A 837 -19.50 11.92 22.01
N GLY A 838 -20.17 11.24 21.08
CA GLY A 838 -20.03 9.82 20.85
C GLY A 838 -20.67 8.94 21.93
N ALA A 839 -20.34 7.65 21.95
CA ALA A 839 -21.07 6.67 22.75
C ALA A 839 -21.05 6.93 24.26
N GLY A 840 -19.94 7.47 24.78
CA GLY A 840 -19.69 7.70 26.20
C GLY A 840 -18.21 7.96 26.47
N ILE A 841 -17.81 7.78 27.72
CA ILE A 841 -16.43 7.92 28.20
C ILE A 841 -15.73 6.54 28.15
N LEU A 842 -14.47 6.50 27.70
CA LEU A 842 -13.64 5.30 27.70
C LEU A 842 -13.60 4.60 29.07
N ASP A 843 -13.89 3.30 29.09
CA ASP A 843 -13.63 2.40 30.22
C ASP A 843 -12.87 1.17 29.71
N ILE A 844 -11.58 1.08 30.06
CA ILE A 844 -10.69 0.00 29.60
C ILE A 844 -11.09 -1.34 30.23
N SER A 845 -11.63 -1.36 31.45
CA SER A 845 -12.00 -2.61 32.13
C SER A 845 -13.16 -3.27 31.40
N SER A 846 -14.20 -2.48 31.14
CA SER A 846 -15.37 -2.90 30.39
C SER A 846 -14.99 -3.29 28.96
N LEU A 847 -14.04 -2.60 28.33
CA LEU A 847 -13.56 -2.90 26.97
C LEU A 847 -12.89 -4.27 26.89
N LEU A 848 -11.99 -4.57 27.81
CA LEU A 848 -11.26 -5.83 27.81
C LEU A 848 -12.15 -7.04 28.17
N LYS A 849 -13.30 -6.80 28.81
CA LYS A 849 -14.34 -7.80 29.08
C LYS A 849 -15.28 -8.05 27.89
N GLN A 850 -15.26 -7.20 26.86
CA GLN A 850 -16.13 -7.39 25.69
C GLN A 850 -15.80 -8.67 24.92
N LYS A 851 -16.84 -9.36 24.47
CA LYS A 851 -16.71 -10.43 23.47
C LYS A 851 -16.51 -9.82 22.08
N LEU A 852 -15.61 -10.40 21.29
CA LEU A 852 -15.42 -10.02 19.90
C LEU A 852 -16.73 -10.21 19.09
N PRO A 853 -17.22 -9.19 18.36
CA PRO A 853 -18.42 -9.31 17.52
C PRO A 853 -18.27 -10.35 16.41
N GLU A 854 -19.37 -10.81 15.82
CA GLU A 854 -19.30 -11.74 14.68
C GLU A 854 -18.92 -10.99 13.39
N ALA A 855 -18.03 -11.56 12.58
CA ALA A 855 -17.50 -10.91 11.38
C ALA A 855 -18.58 -10.49 10.37
N LYS A 856 -19.69 -11.23 10.32
CA LYS A 856 -20.86 -10.98 9.46
C LYS A 856 -21.71 -9.78 9.90
N ASP A 857 -21.60 -9.38 11.17
CA ASP A 857 -22.39 -8.28 11.75
C ASP A 857 -21.65 -6.93 11.60
N LEU A 858 -20.37 -6.97 11.19
CA LEU A 858 -19.55 -5.80 10.93
C LEU A 858 -19.86 -5.22 9.55
N GLN A 859 -19.98 -3.90 9.48
CA GLN A 859 -20.24 -3.18 8.24
C GLN A 859 -19.02 -2.37 7.84
N HIS A 860 -18.71 -2.40 6.55
CA HIS A 860 -17.59 -1.64 6.03
C HIS A 860 -17.91 -0.14 6.06
N ALA A 861 -17.08 0.67 6.74
CA ALA A 861 -17.32 2.10 6.99
C ALA A 861 -17.57 2.93 5.71
N TYR A 862 -17.00 2.50 4.57
CA TYR A 862 -17.13 3.18 3.27
C TYR A 862 -18.21 2.60 2.33
N THR A 863 -19.08 1.68 2.78
CA THR A 863 -20.05 0.97 1.89
C THR A 863 -20.99 1.91 1.12
N ASN A 864 -21.32 3.08 1.69
CA ASN A 864 -22.21 4.08 1.08
C ASN A 864 -21.58 5.47 0.97
N PHE A 865 -20.28 5.57 1.21
CA PHE A 865 -19.58 6.84 1.23
C PHE A 865 -19.55 7.46 -0.15
N ARG A 866 -20.07 8.69 -0.26
CA ARG A 866 -20.04 9.46 -1.51
C ARG A 866 -19.41 10.81 -1.25
N GLN A 867 -18.23 11.00 -1.83
CA GLN A 867 -17.57 12.28 -1.76
C GLN A 867 -18.32 13.32 -2.59
N THR A 868 -18.66 14.44 -1.96
CA THR A 868 -19.28 15.59 -2.64
C THR A 868 -18.20 16.38 -3.38
N GLU A 869 -18.49 16.74 -4.62
CA GLU A 869 -17.60 17.57 -5.44
C GLU A 869 -17.85 19.05 -5.18
N TRP A 870 -16.78 19.80 -4.95
CA TRP A 870 -16.83 21.23 -4.66
C TRP A 870 -16.06 22.03 -5.71
N ASP A 871 -16.71 23.07 -6.24
CA ASP A 871 -16.07 24.03 -7.15
C ASP A 871 -14.81 24.65 -6.51
N LEU A 872 -13.80 24.94 -7.34
CA LEU A 872 -12.55 25.54 -6.88
C LEU A 872 -12.75 26.82 -6.08
N GLY A 873 -13.71 27.68 -6.47
CA GLY A 873 -14.01 28.90 -5.74
C GLY A 873 -14.55 28.64 -4.34
N ILE A 874 -15.23 27.50 -4.13
CA ILE A 874 -15.65 27.08 -2.78
C ILE A 874 -14.49 26.48 -1.99
N ARG A 875 -13.63 25.68 -2.61
CA ARG A 875 -12.40 25.18 -1.97
C ARG A 875 -11.49 26.34 -1.52
N GLU A 876 -11.35 27.36 -2.36
CA GLU A 876 -10.67 28.62 -2.05
C GLU A 876 -11.36 29.34 -0.88
N GLY A 877 -12.67 29.56 -0.99
CA GLY A 877 -13.46 30.20 0.07
C GLY A 877 -13.30 29.50 1.42
N VAL A 878 -13.38 28.17 1.44
CA VAL A 878 -13.17 27.34 2.65
C VAL A 878 -11.76 27.51 3.21
N HIS A 879 -10.72 27.55 2.36
CA HIS A 879 -9.35 27.82 2.81
C HIS A 879 -9.24 29.18 3.52
N PHE A 880 -9.77 30.24 2.93
CA PHE A 880 -9.75 31.58 3.55
C PHE A 880 -10.60 31.66 4.82
N LEU A 881 -11.78 31.02 4.84
CA LEU A 881 -12.65 30.95 6.01
C LEU A 881 -12.00 30.17 7.16
N TRP A 882 -11.35 29.05 6.85
CA TRP A 882 -10.60 28.25 7.82
C TRP A 882 -9.43 29.05 8.42
N LYS A 883 -8.67 29.78 7.58
CA LYS A 883 -7.60 30.69 8.04
C LYS A 883 -8.14 31.79 8.95
N THR A 884 -9.30 32.35 8.62
CA THR A 884 -9.99 33.37 9.43
C THR A 884 -10.47 32.81 10.77
N LEU A 885 -11.02 31.59 10.76
CA LEU A 885 -11.47 30.89 11.96
C LEU A 885 -10.30 30.62 12.91
N ILE A 886 -9.19 30.06 12.40
CA ILE A 886 -7.97 29.84 13.20
C ILE A 886 -7.48 31.16 13.80
N LYS A 887 -7.48 32.26 13.03
CA LYS A 887 -7.10 33.60 13.55
C LYS A 887 -8.00 34.07 14.68
N LYS A 888 -9.31 33.79 14.63
CA LYS A 888 -10.28 34.14 15.69
C LYS A 888 -10.10 33.29 16.95
N VAL A 889 -9.81 32.01 16.78
CA VAL A 889 -9.59 31.07 17.89
C VAL A 889 -8.21 31.28 18.54
N THR A 890 -7.28 32.00 17.89
CA THR A 890 -5.96 32.35 18.45
C THR A 890 -5.72 33.87 18.57
N PRO A 891 -6.45 34.63 19.43
CA PRO A 891 -6.37 36.09 19.47
C PRO A 891 -5.02 36.64 19.98
N GLY A 892 -4.61 37.82 19.50
CA GLY A 892 -3.50 38.60 20.05
C GLY A 892 -2.16 38.52 19.31
N LYS A 893 -2.12 37.94 18.10
CA LYS A 893 -1.04 38.17 17.14
C LYS A 893 -1.52 39.23 16.14
N GLN A 894 -0.87 40.39 16.09
CA GLN A 894 -1.16 41.43 15.10
C GLN A 894 -0.88 40.87 13.70
N PHE A 895 -1.91 40.35 13.04
CA PHE A 895 -1.90 39.89 11.65
C PHE A 895 -2.39 41.01 10.74
N GLU A 896 -1.65 42.12 10.70
CA GLU A 896 -2.02 43.30 9.88
C GLU A 896 -1.05 43.62 8.73
N SER A 897 0.07 42.91 8.53
CA SER A 897 0.98 43.27 7.43
C SER A 897 0.86 42.49 6.12
N ASP A 898 0.32 41.27 6.06
CA ASP A 898 0.43 40.45 4.82
C ASP A 898 -0.91 40.00 4.22
N MET A 899 -1.99 40.77 4.39
CA MET A 899 -3.15 40.63 3.49
C MET A 899 -2.87 41.17 2.08
N SER A 900 -1.66 41.70 1.85
CA SER A 900 -1.24 42.28 0.57
C SER A 900 -0.77 41.25 -0.45
N GLU A 901 -0.36 40.02 -0.07
CA GLU A 901 0.25 39.10 -1.04
C GLU A 901 -0.69 38.08 -1.69
N MET A 902 -1.80 37.68 -1.05
CA MET A 902 -2.71 36.69 -1.64
C MET A 902 -4.19 37.06 -1.46
N MET A 903 -4.67 37.93 -2.35
CA MET A 903 -6.10 38.24 -2.46
C MET A 903 -6.87 37.05 -3.06
N MET A 904 -8.09 36.82 -2.56
CA MET A 904 -9.02 35.84 -3.13
C MET A 904 -9.24 36.11 -4.62
N THR A 905 -9.34 35.07 -5.44
CA THR A 905 -9.62 35.20 -6.88
C THR A 905 -11.04 35.71 -7.12
N GLU A 906 -11.34 36.19 -8.33
CA GLU A 906 -12.71 36.57 -8.68
C GLU A 906 -13.67 35.38 -8.59
N ARG A 907 -13.22 34.18 -8.96
CA ARG A 907 -13.99 32.93 -8.85
C ARG A 907 -14.34 32.63 -7.39
N GLY A 908 -13.37 32.68 -6.47
CA GLY A 908 -13.61 32.50 -5.04
C GLY A 908 -14.58 33.53 -4.48
N ARG A 909 -14.43 34.80 -4.88
CA ARG A 909 -15.33 35.88 -4.47
C ARG A 909 -16.78 35.65 -4.90
N ILE A 910 -16.99 35.24 -6.15
CA ILE A 910 -18.32 34.91 -6.69
C ILE A 910 -18.90 33.70 -5.96
N ALA A 911 -18.11 32.67 -5.73
CA ALA A 911 -18.57 31.42 -5.12
C ALA A 911 -19.01 31.62 -3.65
N VAL A 912 -18.22 32.35 -2.85
CA VAL A 912 -18.60 32.74 -1.48
C VAL A 912 -19.87 33.59 -1.49
N SER A 913 -19.97 34.55 -2.41
CA SER A 913 -21.16 35.40 -2.52
C SER A 913 -22.41 34.60 -2.93
N ALA A 914 -22.25 33.60 -3.80
CA ALA A 914 -23.34 32.75 -4.26
C ALA A 914 -23.89 31.84 -3.14
N ILE A 915 -23.03 31.32 -2.26
CA ILE A 915 -23.48 30.47 -1.14
C ILE A 915 -24.07 31.29 0.01
N THR A 916 -23.49 32.46 0.31
CA THR A 916 -23.95 33.31 1.42
C THR A 916 -25.12 34.23 1.05
N GLY A 917 -25.26 34.58 -0.24
CA GLY A 917 -26.15 35.65 -0.69
C GLY A 917 -25.66 37.07 -0.34
N ASN A 918 -24.43 37.19 0.17
CA ASN A 918 -23.84 38.42 0.71
C ASN A 918 -22.53 38.78 -0.02
N THR A 919 -22.05 40.02 0.08
CA THR A 919 -20.76 40.41 -0.54
C THR A 919 -19.60 39.82 0.24
N VAL A 920 -18.51 39.45 -0.43
CA VAL A 920 -17.29 38.88 0.20
C VAL A 920 -16.78 39.74 1.35
N SER A 921 -16.67 41.06 1.15
CA SER A 921 -16.28 42.00 2.21
C SER A 921 -17.17 41.87 3.45
N SER A 922 -18.49 41.70 3.28
CA SER A 922 -19.40 41.52 4.42
C SER A 922 -19.18 40.19 5.16
N VAL A 923 -18.75 39.13 4.46
CA VAL A 923 -18.47 37.80 5.04
C VAL A 923 -17.15 37.79 5.83
N PHE A 924 -16.10 38.47 5.32
CA PHE A 924 -14.76 38.45 5.91
C PHE A 924 -14.41 39.65 6.81
N GLU A 925 -15.02 40.83 6.61
CA GLU A 925 -14.62 42.08 7.28
C GLU A 925 -15.57 42.55 8.38
N SER A 926 -16.76 41.95 8.56
CA SER A 926 -17.75 42.46 9.51
C SER A 926 -17.81 41.66 10.82
N ASP A 927 -17.72 42.36 11.95
CA ASP A 927 -18.05 41.88 13.31
C ASP A 927 -19.58 41.73 13.53
N SER A 928 -20.37 41.67 12.45
CA SER A 928 -21.82 41.55 12.53
C SER A 928 -22.24 40.10 12.78
N GLY A 929 -23.28 39.86 13.59
CA GLY A 929 -23.72 38.49 13.90
C GLY A 929 -24.14 37.66 12.68
N ASN A 930 -24.48 38.30 11.55
CA ASN A 930 -24.88 37.61 10.32
C ASN A 930 -23.69 37.05 9.53
N SER A 931 -22.53 37.72 9.51
CA SER A 931 -21.36 37.28 8.74
C SER A 931 -20.65 36.07 9.36
N ALA A 932 -20.62 36.01 10.69
CA ALA A 932 -20.12 34.86 11.44
C ALA A 932 -20.97 33.60 11.16
N HIS A 933 -22.29 33.76 11.14
CA HIS A 933 -23.23 32.69 10.86
C HIS A 933 -23.06 32.11 9.44
N ASP A 934 -22.88 32.97 8.43
CA ASP A 934 -22.69 32.54 7.05
C ASP A 934 -21.35 31.80 6.83
N SER A 935 -20.29 32.27 7.48
CA SER A 935 -18.96 31.66 7.46
C SER A 935 -18.96 30.26 8.07
N GLU A 936 -19.55 30.11 9.26
CA GLU A 936 -19.71 28.84 9.96
C GLU A 936 -20.56 27.86 9.16
N LYS A 937 -21.63 28.35 8.52
CA LYS A 937 -22.51 27.53 7.69
C LYS A 937 -21.78 26.93 6.49
N ILE A 938 -20.95 27.71 5.78
CA ILE A 938 -20.14 27.20 4.67
C ILE A 938 -19.16 26.12 5.14
N LEU A 939 -18.39 26.42 6.19
CA LEU A 939 -17.44 25.46 6.76
C LEU A 939 -18.15 24.18 7.20
N LYS A 940 -19.29 24.30 7.88
CA LYS A 940 -20.07 23.14 8.31
C LYS A 940 -20.57 22.32 7.11
N MET A 941 -21.12 22.96 6.08
CA MET A 941 -21.57 22.27 4.86
C MET A 941 -20.43 21.51 4.18
N TYR A 942 -19.25 22.13 4.08
CA TYR A 942 -18.07 21.50 3.50
C TYR A 942 -17.58 20.33 4.35
N PHE A 943 -17.50 20.48 5.67
CA PHE A 943 -17.06 19.40 6.57
C PHE A 943 -18.06 18.24 6.62
N ASP A 944 -19.37 18.54 6.63
CA ASP A 944 -20.43 17.54 6.65
C ASP A 944 -20.41 16.67 5.39
N SER A 945 -19.90 17.19 4.26
CA SER A 945 -19.81 16.45 3.00
C SER A 945 -18.79 15.31 3.00
N TYR A 946 -17.97 15.19 4.04
CA TYR A 946 -16.97 14.14 4.22
C TYR A 946 -17.33 13.15 5.35
N LYS A 947 -18.56 13.22 5.89
CA LYS A 947 -18.99 12.40 7.05
C LYS A 947 -19.71 11.09 6.68
N ASN A 948 -20.26 10.96 5.47
CA ASN A 948 -21.23 9.89 5.13
C ASN A 948 -20.96 9.13 3.84
#